data_AF-A0ABD0ZP52-F1
#
_entry.id   AF-A0ABD0ZP52-F1
#
_cell.length_a   1.000
_cell.length_b   1.000
_cell.length_c   1.000
_cell.angle_alpha   90.00
_cell.angle_beta   90.00
_cell.angle_gamma   90.00
#
_symmetry.space_group_name_H-M   'P 1'
#
loop_
_entity.id
_entity.type
_entity.pdbx_description
1 polymer ?
#
loop_
_entity_poly.entity_id
_entity_poly.type
_entity_poly.pdbx_seq_one_letter_code
_entity_poly.pdbx_strand_id
1 'polypeptide(L)'
;MEKTDPPCSISQLKLSSSLEAPGSPPLPQAKMSEGLLKSLRHSPLKVEESEETWAVEDDDDPTDPNLVTIEGNGHSDSTSFDADLSEFKKKATIIVEEYFGTNDVVSVANELKELGLPEYRYYFVKKLVSMAMDRHDKEKEMAAFLLSTLYADVIDPPEVYRGFNKLVASADDLSVDIPDAVDVLAVFVARAIVDDILPPAFLKKQMKLLPDNSKGVEVLRKAEKSYLATPLHAEVVEKRWGGTDNWTAEDVKGRINDLLKEYVMSGDKKEAFRCIKGLKVPFFHHEIVKRALIMAMERQKAEVRLLDLLREAIEVGLINSTQVTKGFSRIIDSIEDLSLDIPEARRILQSFISKAASEGWLCASSLKSLSADQGEKLLENSSASVFKDKAKSIVREYFLSGDTSEVVHCLETELSAASGQLRAIFVKYLITLAMDRKKREKEMACVLVSTLGFPPKDVRNAFSMLIESADDTALDNPVVVEDLAMFLARAVVDEVLAPRDLEEVLNQTPEAGSSVGEKVIQMAKTLLKARLSGERILRCWGGGGIETTNSPGSTVKEVKEKIQILLEEYVSGGDLREACRCVKELGMPFFHHEVVKKSVVRMIEEKENEERLWKLLKVCFDSGLVTIYQMNKGFKRIDESVEDLSLDVPDAAKKFSSCVERAKLEGFLDESFASEETNTK
;
A
#
# COMPACT_ATOMS: atom_id res chain seq x y z
N MET A 1 -66.61 -6.46 -1.47
CA MET A 1 -65.59 -6.29 -2.53
C MET A 1 -64.49 -5.48 -1.88
N GLU A 2 -63.26 -5.93 -1.66
CA GLU A 2 -62.47 -7.03 -2.22
C GLU A 2 -61.90 -7.93 -1.11
N LYS A 3 -61.49 -9.14 -1.51
CA LYS A 3 -61.04 -10.24 -0.66
C LYS A 3 -59.55 -10.15 -0.34
N THR A 4 -59.25 -10.52 0.89
CA THR A 4 -57.94 -10.87 1.43
C THR A 4 -57.59 -12.35 1.17
N ASP A 5 -56.27 -12.63 1.27
CA ASP A 5 -55.61 -13.89 1.68
C ASP A 5 -55.31 -14.99 0.63
N PRO A 6 -54.35 -15.92 0.88
CA PRO A 6 -52.91 -15.73 1.14
C PRO A 6 -52.07 -16.85 0.41
N PRO A 7 -50.92 -17.42 0.90
CA PRO A 7 -49.80 -17.85 0.06
C PRO A 7 -49.79 -19.36 -0.28
N CYS A 8 -48.96 -19.79 -1.24
CA CYS A 8 -48.80 -21.22 -1.56
C CYS A 8 -47.35 -21.69 -1.57
N SER A 9 -47.21 -22.92 -1.09
CA SER A 9 -46.03 -23.62 -0.62
C SER A 9 -45.13 -24.21 -1.71
N ILE A 10 -43.88 -24.38 -1.29
CA ILE A 10 -42.90 -25.43 -1.60
C ILE A 10 -43.50 -26.66 -2.31
N SER A 11 -42.92 -27.00 -3.46
CA SER A 11 -42.97 -28.35 -4.03
C SER A 11 -41.55 -28.83 -4.36
N GLN A 12 -41.17 -29.94 -3.74
CA GLN A 12 -40.04 -30.78 -4.13
C GLN A 12 -40.39 -31.55 -5.40
N LEU A 13 -39.43 -31.80 -6.30
CA LEU A 13 -39.34 -33.05 -7.06
C LEU A 13 -37.91 -33.33 -7.52
N LYS A 14 -37.59 -34.63 -7.52
CA LYS A 14 -36.27 -35.30 -7.57
C LYS A 14 -35.68 -35.44 -8.98
N LEU A 15 -34.33 -35.44 -9.01
CA LEU A 15 -33.38 -36.28 -9.76
C LEU A 15 -33.83 -36.98 -11.06
N SER A 16 -33.09 -36.72 -12.15
CA SER A 16 -32.50 -37.78 -12.99
C SER A 16 -31.25 -37.28 -13.72
N SER A 17 -30.48 -38.25 -14.20
CA SER A 17 -29.02 -38.33 -14.36
C SER A 17 -28.49 -38.02 -15.77
N SER A 18 -27.15 -37.87 -15.82
CA SER A 18 -26.23 -38.18 -16.93
C SER A 18 -25.88 -37.05 -17.91
N LEU A 19 -24.62 -36.61 -17.88
CA LEU A 19 -23.70 -36.63 -19.03
C LEU A 19 -22.28 -36.23 -18.60
N GLU A 20 -21.31 -36.82 -19.29
CA GLU A 20 -19.92 -37.10 -18.90
C GLU A 20 -18.95 -35.92 -19.08
N ALA A 21 -17.86 -35.94 -18.31
CA ALA A 21 -16.69 -35.06 -18.47
C ALA A 21 -15.56 -35.79 -19.24
N PRO A 22 -14.82 -35.11 -20.14
CA PRO A 22 -13.71 -35.73 -20.86
C PRO A 22 -12.42 -35.73 -20.05
N GLY A 23 -11.73 -36.87 -20.07
CA GLY A 23 -10.53 -37.16 -19.29
C GLY A 23 -9.22 -36.59 -19.84
N SER A 24 -8.28 -36.38 -18.91
CA SER A 24 -6.88 -36.01 -19.15
C SER A 24 -6.03 -37.21 -19.59
N PRO A 25 -5.02 -37.04 -20.45
CA PRO A 25 -4.15 -38.12 -20.90
C PRO A 25 -3.02 -38.43 -19.90
N PRO A 26 -2.47 -39.67 -19.90
CA PRO A 26 -1.47 -40.11 -18.92
C PRO A 26 -0.01 -39.87 -19.36
N LEU A 27 0.84 -39.59 -18.36
CA LEU A 27 2.31 -39.54 -18.46
C LEU A 27 2.92 -40.92 -18.76
N PRO A 28 4.00 -41.02 -19.57
CA PRO A 28 4.70 -42.28 -19.78
C PRO A 28 5.80 -42.51 -18.74
N GLN A 29 5.78 -43.70 -18.12
CA GLN A 29 6.91 -44.31 -17.45
C GLN A 29 7.85 -44.97 -18.47
N ALA A 30 9.16 -44.70 -18.37
CA ALA A 30 10.20 -45.49 -19.02
C ALA A 30 11.15 -46.09 -17.98
N LYS A 31 11.58 -47.31 -18.28
CA LYS A 31 12.16 -48.34 -17.40
C LYS A 31 13.62 -48.07 -16.99
N MET A 32 13.96 -48.70 -15.87
CA MET A 32 15.31 -48.92 -15.35
C MET A 32 16.28 -49.58 -16.35
N SER A 33 17.55 -49.22 -16.22
CA SER A 33 18.69 -50.14 -16.40
C SER A 33 19.70 -49.91 -15.26
N GLU A 34 19.88 -50.94 -14.44
CA GLU A 34 20.95 -51.08 -13.44
C GLU A 34 22.34 -51.06 -14.08
N GLY A 35 23.32 -50.52 -13.36
CA GLY A 35 24.73 -50.65 -13.71
C GLY A 35 25.67 -50.03 -12.70
N LEU A 36 26.12 -50.87 -11.75
CA LEU A 36 27.36 -50.78 -10.95
C LEU A 36 27.38 -49.90 -9.68
N LEU A 37 27.05 -50.58 -8.59
CA LEU A 37 27.55 -50.38 -7.24
C LEU A 37 29.00 -50.87 -7.08
N LYS A 38 29.75 -50.14 -6.23
CA LYS A 38 30.92 -50.52 -5.38
C LYS A 38 32.32 -50.05 -5.83
N SER A 39 32.84 -49.07 -5.08
CA SER A 39 34.17 -49.19 -4.46
C SER A 39 34.33 -48.27 -3.23
N LEU A 40 34.30 -48.88 -2.04
CA LEU A 40 35.18 -48.68 -0.86
C LEU A 40 35.32 -47.26 -0.23
N ARG A 41 34.68 -46.96 0.91
CA ARG A 41 35.06 -47.15 2.34
C ARG A 41 36.33 -46.42 2.86
N HIS A 42 36.06 -45.47 3.79
CA HIS A 42 36.75 -45.08 5.04
C HIS A 42 37.91 -44.04 5.10
N SER A 43 37.53 -42.82 5.56
CA SER A 43 38.08 -41.99 6.68
C SER A 43 39.37 -41.15 6.48
N PRO A 44 39.68 -40.13 7.33
CA PRO A 44 38.88 -38.96 7.81
C PRO A 44 39.66 -37.59 7.76
N LEU A 45 38.94 -36.47 7.99
CA LEU A 45 39.39 -35.14 8.49
C LEU A 45 40.42 -34.29 7.68
N LYS A 46 39.97 -33.14 7.16
CA LYS A 46 40.45 -31.81 7.57
C LYS A 46 39.58 -30.68 7.01
N VAL A 47 39.32 -29.69 7.88
CA VAL A 47 38.68 -28.41 7.60
C VAL A 47 39.70 -27.51 6.89
N GLU A 48 39.35 -27.01 5.71
CA GLU A 48 39.84 -25.74 5.18
C GLU A 48 38.64 -25.01 4.56
N GLU A 49 38.34 -23.82 5.08
CA GLU A 49 37.44 -22.84 4.49
C GLU A 49 38.04 -22.36 3.17
N SER A 50 37.27 -22.48 2.08
CA SER A 50 37.51 -21.72 0.86
C SER A 50 36.21 -21.01 0.49
N GLU A 51 36.18 -19.71 0.72
CA GLU A 51 35.22 -18.79 0.13
C GLU A 51 35.36 -18.85 -1.40
N GLU A 52 34.44 -19.53 -2.07
CA GLU A 52 34.29 -19.43 -3.53
C GLU A 52 33.37 -18.25 -3.85
N THR A 53 33.99 -17.13 -4.21
CA THR A 53 33.32 -15.97 -4.81
C THR A 53 33.04 -16.30 -6.28
N TRP A 54 31.77 -16.48 -6.64
CA TRP A 54 31.36 -16.68 -8.03
C TRP A 54 31.26 -15.31 -8.72
N ALA A 55 32.31 -14.93 -9.44
CA ALA A 55 32.28 -13.77 -10.34
C ALA A 55 31.48 -14.14 -11.60
N VAL A 56 30.38 -13.44 -11.84
CA VAL A 56 29.66 -13.44 -13.13
C VAL A 56 30.43 -12.51 -14.06
N GLU A 57 30.98 -13.05 -15.15
CA GLU A 57 31.64 -12.27 -16.21
C GLU A 57 30.56 -11.56 -17.05
N ASP A 58 30.42 -10.24 -16.88
CA ASP A 58 29.65 -9.37 -17.79
C ASP A 58 30.53 -9.06 -19.02
N ASP A 59 30.22 -9.66 -20.17
CA ASP A 59 30.86 -9.38 -21.47
C ASP A 59 30.11 -8.19 -22.14
N ASP A 60 30.63 -6.96 -22.04
CA ASP A 60 30.14 -5.81 -22.81
C ASP A 60 31.06 -5.58 -24.03
N ASP A 61 30.50 -5.72 -25.24
CA ASP A 61 31.12 -5.39 -26.53
C ASP A 61 31.56 -3.90 -26.58
N PRO A 62 32.83 -3.57 -26.89
CA PRO A 62 33.34 -2.19 -26.87
C PRO A 62 32.83 -1.30 -28.02
N THR A 63 31.86 -1.74 -28.82
CA THR A 63 31.43 -1.04 -30.04
C THR A 63 29.93 -0.65 -30.03
N ASP A 64 29.52 0.20 -29.08
CA ASP A 64 28.20 0.86 -29.13
C ASP A 64 28.24 2.09 -30.07
N PRO A 65 27.49 2.10 -31.19
CA PRO A 65 27.50 3.20 -32.15
C PRO A 65 26.74 4.47 -31.70
N ASN A 66 26.10 4.47 -30.52
CA ASN A 66 25.29 5.61 -30.04
C ASN A 66 26.05 6.60 -29.14
N LEU A 67 27.37 6.52 -29.07
CA LEU A 67 28.18 7.57 -28.44
C LEU A 67 28.23 8.79 -29.38
N VAL A 68 27.29 9.72 -29.25
CA VAL A 68 27.35 11.00 -29.96
C VAL A 68 28.49 11.82 -29.33
N THR A 69 29.68 11.73 -29.92
CA THR A 69 30.82 12.61 -29.61
C THR A 69 30.43 14.05 -29.90
N ILE A 70 30.22 14.85 -28.85
CA ILE A 70 30.30 16.30 -28.94
C ILE A 70 31.79 16.60 -29.16
N GLU A 71 32.14 17.01 -30.38
CA GLU A 71 33.48 17.50 -30.69
C GLU A 71 33.77 18.76 -29.87
N GLY A 72 34.44 18.56 -28.73
CA GLY A 72 34.99 19.58 -27.86
C GLY A 72 36.38 19.12 -27.43
N ASN A 73 37.39 19.71 -28.07
CA ASN A 73 38.81 19.44 -27.93
C ASN A 73 39.30 19.33 -26.47
N GLY A 74 39.64 18.11 -26.03
CA GLY A 74 40.34 17.83 -24.77
C GLY A 74 40.70 16.35 -24.68
N HIS A 75 42.00 16.04 -24.60
CA HIS A 75 42.47 14.68 -24.32
C HIS A 75 42.05 14.31 -22.89
N SER A 76 41.06 13.42 -22.72
CA SER A 76 40.78 12.75 -21.45
C SER A 76 41.17 11.27 -21.55
N ASP A 77 41.92 10.80 -20.57
CA ASP A 77 42.45 9.45 -20.47
C ASP A 77 41.31 8.41 -20.39
N SER A 78 41.16 7.59 -21.43
CA SER A 78 40.20 6.46 -21.48
C SER A 78 40.30 5.48 -20.30
N THR A 79 41.42 5.47 -19.57
CA THR A 79 41.67 4.60 -18.42
C THR A 79 41.01 5.05 -17.11
N SER A 80 40.61 6.33 -16.95
CA SER A 80 39.94 6.77 -15.71
C SER A 80 38.45 6.44 -15.72
N PHE A 81 37.78 6.59 -16.86
CA PHE A 81 36.35 6.32 -17.01
C PHE A 81 35.98 4.87 -16.71
N ASP A 82 36.82 3.92 -17.13
CA ASP A 82 36.56 2.49 -16.93
C ASP A 82 36.74 2.06 -15.46
N ALA A 83 37.68 2.72 -14.76
CA ALA A 83 37.87 2.52 -13.33
C ALA A 83 36.68 3.08 -12.52
N ASP A 84 36.20 4.27 -12.85
CA ASP A 84 35.06 4.93 -12.20
C ASP A 84 33.76 4.13 -12.39
N LEU A 85 33.54 3.60 -13.61
CA LEU A 85 32.39 2.72 -13.89
C LEU A 85 32.49 1.42 -13.11
N SER A 86 33.67 0.78 -13.07
CA SER A 86 33.87 -0.46 -12.31
C SER A 86 33.60 -0.27 -10.81
N GLU A 87 34.06 0.84 -10.24
CA GLU A 87 33.81 1.19 -8.83
C GLU A 87 32.31 1.44 -8.58
N PHE A 88 31.65 2.19 -9.47
CA PHE A 88 30.21 2.42 -9.38
C PHE A 88 29.44 1.09 -9.43
N LYS A 89 29.79 0.18 -10.35
CA LYS A 89 29.12 -1.13 -10.49
C LYS A 89 29.19 -1.94 -9.20
N LYS A 90 30.35 -1.94 -8.53
CA LYS A 90 30.55 -2.64 -7.25
C LYS A 90 29.70 -2.03 -6.14
N LYS A 91 29.76 -0.70 -5.95
CA LYS A 91 28.99 -0.02 -4.91
C LYS A 91 27.49 -0.13 -5.14
N ALA A 92 27.02 0.04 -6.38
CA ALA A 92 25.61 -0.15 -6.73
C ALA A 92 25.11 -1.57 -6.41
N THR A 93 25.95 -2.59 -6.58
CA THR A 93 25.59 -3.97 -6.22
C THR A 93 25.42 -4.13 -4.71
N ILE A 94 26.33 -3.55 -3.91
CA ILE A 94 26.25 -3.56 -2.44
C ILE A 94 24.98 -2.86 -1.96
N ILE A 95 24.69 -1.67 -2.49
CA ILE A 95 23.48 -0.90 -2.15
C ILE A 95 22.21 -1.73 -2.41
N VAL A 96 22.14 -2.45 -3.54
CA VAL A 96 21.00 -3.30 -3.88
C VAL A 96 20.87 -4.49 -2.92
N GLU A 97 21.98 -5.18 -2.60
CA GLU A 97 21.99 -6.28 -1.62
C GLU A 97 21.47 -5.82 -0.25
N GLU A 98 22.00 -4.71 0.26
CA GLU A 98 21.62 -4.14 1.55
C GLU A 98 20.17 -3.67 1.56
N TYR A 99 19.70 -3.06 0.46
CA TYR A 99 18.31 -2.66 0.31
C TYR A 99 17.35 -3.84 0.40
N PHE A 100 17.66 -4.97 -0.25
CA PHE A 100 16.79 -6.16 -0.14
C PHE A 100 16.76 -6.75 1.28
N GLY A 101 17.81 -6.55 2.08
CA GLY A 101 17.85 -6.97 3.48
C GLY A 101 17.13 -6.02 4.44
N THR A 102 17.14 -4.71 4.16
CA THR A 102 16.74 -3.66 5.11
C THR A 102 15.45 -2.93 4.74
N ASN A 103 15.10 -2.89 3.45
CA ASN A 103 14.06 -2.06 2.87
C ASN A 103 14.21 -0.55 3.17
N ASP A 104 15.43 -0.08 3.45
CA ASP A 104 15.68 1.33 3.77
C ASP A 104 15.88 2.17 2.49
N VAL A 105 14.78 2.78 2.03
CA VAL A 105 14.79 3.66 0.85
C VAL A 105 15.62 4.93 1.06
N VAL A 106 15.68 5.44 2.29
CA VAL A 106 16.40 6.68 2.60
C VAL A 106 17.91 6.44 2.54
N SER A 107 18.38 5.30 3.05
CA SER A 107 19.79 4.90 2.94
C SER A 107 20.21 4.84 1.47
N VAL A 108 19.45 4.10 0.64
CA VAL A 108 19.71 3.99 -0.80
C VAL A 108 19.76 5.36 -1.48
N ALA A 109 18.79 6.23 -1.18
CA ALA A 109 18.73 7.58 -1.75
C ALA A 109 19.96 8.42 -1.39
N ASN A 110 20.44 8.35 -0.15
CA ASN A 110 21.60 9.07 0.32
C ASN A 110 22.88 8.50 -0.29
N GLU A 111 23.07 7.19 -0.26
CA GLU A 111 24.24 6.53 -0.82
C GLU A 111 24.39 6.79 -2.31
N LEU A 112 23.30 6.71 -3.09
CA LEU A 112 23.32 7.06 -4.52
C LEU A 112 23.59 8.55 -4.80
N LYS A 113 23.23 9.45 -3.88
CA LYS A 113 23.59 10.88 -3.98
C LYS A 113 25.07 11.10 -3.65
N GLU A 114 25.58 10.40 -2.64
CA GLU A 114 26.98 10.45 -2.20
C GLU A 114 27.95 9.87 -3.23
N LEU A 115 27.54 8.86 -4.00
CA LEU A 115 28.34 8.32 -5.10
C LEU A 115 28.72 9.37 -6.16
N GLY A 116 27.95 10.46 -6.30
CA GLY A 116 28.33 11.63 -7.10
C GLY A 116 28.45 11.40 -8.62
N LEU A 117 28.00 10.26 -9.14
CA LEU A 117 28.12 9.86 -10.55
C LEU A 117 26.74 9.64 -11.19
N PRO A 118 26.00 10.72 -11.54
CA PRO A 118 24.63 10.62 -12.05
C PRO A 118 24.52 9.89 -13.39
N GLU A 119 25.51 9.99 -14.27
CA GLU A 119 25.55 9.39 -15.61
C GLU A 119 25.64 7.86 -15.64
N TYR A 120 25.92 7.23 -14.48
CA TYR A 120 25.96 5.78 -14.32
C TYR A 120 24.73 5.22 -13.59
N ARG A 121 23.76 6.06 -13.20
CA ARG A 121 22.56 5.62 -12.47
C ARG A 121 21.69 4.64 -13.28
N TYR A 122 21.77 4.65 -14.62
CA TYR A 122 21.17 3.59 -15.44
C TYR A 122 21.64 2.18 -15.04
N TYR A 123 22.89 2.02 -14.58
CA TYR A 123 23.42 0.73 -14.14
C TYR A 123 22.75 0.28 -12.85
N PHE A 124 22.52 1.20 -11.91
CA PHE A 124 21.76 0.88 -10.69
C PHE A 124 20.37 0.36 -11.04
N VAL A 125 19.66 1.01 -11.97
CA VAL A 125 18.35 0.55 -12.46
C VAL A 125 18.43 -0.86 -13.06
N LYS A 126 19.41 -1.11 -13.95
CA LYS A 126 19.65 -2.44 -14.54
C LYS A 126 19.94 -3.47 -13.44
N LYS A 127 20.81 -3.15 -12.49
CA LYS A 127 21.27 -4.07 -11.46
C LYS A 127 20.16 -4.41 -10.46
N LEU A 128 19.40 -3.41 -10.02
CA LEU A 128 18.27 -3.59 -9.12
C LEU A 128 17.22 -4.54 -9.71
N VAL A 129 16.80 -4.29 -10.95
CA VAL A 129 15.77 -5.11 -11.61
C VAL A 129 16.29 -6.51 -11.90
N SER A 130 17.49 -6.66 -12.46
CA SER A 130 18.06 -7.99 -12.77
C SER A 130 18.23 -8.85 -11.51
N MET A 131 18.72 -8.27 -10.41
CA MET A 131 18.82 -8.99 -9.13
C MET A 131 17.45 -9.35 -8.56
N ALA A 132 16.43 -8.50 -8.71
CA ALA A 132 15.08 -8.80 -8.25
C ALA A 132 14.41 -9.92 -9.05
N MET A 133 14.69 -10.01 -10.36
CA MET A 133 14.10 -11.01 -11.24
C MET A 133 14.43 -12.45 -10.83
N ASP A 134 15.61 -12.67 -10.25
CA ASP A 134 16.08 -13.97 -9.77
C ASP A 134 15.65 -14.27 -8.31
N ARG A 135 14.93 -13.35 -7.66
CA ARG A 135 14.48 -13.46 -6.26
C ARG A 135 12.95 -13.66 -6.16
N HIS A 136 12.39 -13.60 -4.95
CA HIS A 136 10.96 -13.79 -4.73
C HIS A 136 10.15 -12.54 -5.10
N ASP A 137 8.82 -12.65 -5.14
CA ASP A 137 7.95 -11.55 -5.56
C ASP A 137 8.06 -10.32 -4.64
N LYS A 138 8.40 -10.54 -3.36
CA LYS A 138 8.74 -9.48 -2.42
C LYS A 138 9.86 -8.57 -2.95
N GLU A 139 10.99 -9.13 -3.38
CA GLU A 139 12.11 -8.34 -3.88
C GLU A 139 11.77 -7.68 -5.23
N LYS A 140 10.91 -8.30 -6.04
CA LYS A 140 10.39 -7.69 -7.26
C LYS A 140 9.55 -6.44 -6.98
N GLU A 141 8.66 -6.49 -5.99
CA GLU A 141 7.88 -5.34 -5.57
C GLU A 141 8.75 -4.26 -4.91
N MET A 142 9.71 -4.66 -4.06
CA MET A 142 10.69 -3.73 -3.47
C MET A 142 11.44 -2.97 -4.56
N ALA A 143 11.92 -3.66 -5.60
CA ALA A 143 12.60 -3.02 -6.73
C ALA A 143 11.69 -2.04 -7.48
N ALA A 144 10.44 -2.42 -7.77
CA ALA A 144 9.48 -1.54 -8.43
C ALA A 144 9.18 -0.28 -7.59
N PHE A 145 8.89 -0.47 -6.30
CA PHE A 145 8.61 0.62 -5.37
C PHE A 145 9.80 1.57 -5.20
N LEU A 146 11.02 1.03 -5.10
CA LEU A 146 12.23 1.82 -4.97
C LEU A 146 12.47 2.68 -6.22
N LEU A 147 12.35 2.11 -7.42
CA LEU A 147 12.48 2.87 -8.66
C LEU A 147 11.48 4.02 -8.73
N SER A 148 10.21 3.76 -8.40
CA SER A 148 9.15 4.77 -8.38
C SER A 148 9.38 5.85 -7.32
N THR A 149 10.02 5.51 -6.20
CA THR A 149 10.35 6.48 -5.14
C THR A 149 11.57 7.35 -5.48
N LEU A 150 12.58 6.77 -6.13
CA LEU A 150 13.82 7.47 -6.50
C LEU A 150 13.69 8.29 -7.79
N TYR A 151 12.69 8.01 -8.62
CA TYR A 151 12.48 8.68 -9.90
C TYR A 151 12.32 10.20 -9.75
N ALA A 152 13.04 10.95 -10.58
CA ALA A 152 13.05 12.41 -10.66
C ALA A 152 13.52 13.16 -9.38
N ASP A 153 13.87 12.46 -8.29
CA ASP A 153 14.56 13.04 -7.13
C ASP A 153 16.03 12.58 -7.05
N VAL A 154 16.26 11.27 -7.21
CA VAL A 154 17.59 10.66 -7.12
C VAL A 154 18.04 10.12 -8.47
N ILE A 155 17.12 9.58 -9.27
CA ILE A 155 17.45 9.03 -10.59
C ILE A 155 16.72 9.84 -11.65
N ASP A 156 17.48 10.41 -12.58
CA ASP A 156 16.93 11.22 -13.65
C ASP A 156 16.15 10.36 -14.66
N PRO A 157 15.06 10.88 -15.26
CA PRO A 157 14.26 10.13 -16.22
C PRO A 157 15.05 9.50 -17.40
N PRO A 158 16.06 10.17 -17.99
CA PRO A 158 16.90 9.57 -19.03
C PRO A 158 17.65 8.32 -18.56
N GLU A 159 18.07 8.29 -17.30
CA GLU A 159 18.82 7.17 -16.71
C GLU A 159 17.91 5.96 -16.46
N VAL A 160 16.66 6.20 -16.02
CA VAL A 160 15.64 5.14 -15.95
C VAL A 160 15.34 4.58 -17.33
N TYR A 161 15.14 5.45 -18.33
CA TYR A 161 14.93 5.04 -19.72
C TYR A 161 16.10 4.19 -20.25
N ARG A 162 17.34 4.62 -20.00
CA ARG A 162 18.56 3.91 -20.40
C ARG A 162 18.73 2.57 -19.67
N GLY A 163 18.39 2.52 -18.39
CA GLY A 163 18.41 1.29 -17.58
C GLY A 163 17.46 0.23 -18.12
N PHE A 164 16.20 0.62 -18.38
CA PHE A 164 15.21 -0.27 -19.00
C PHE A 164 15.58 -0.67 -20.43
N ASN A 165 16.19 0.22 -21.22
CA ASN A 165 16.73 -0.14 -22.53
C ASN A 165 17.75 -1.27 -22.41
N LYS A 166 18.77 -1.11 -21.55
CA LYS A 166 19.78 -2.15 -21.33
C LYS A 166 19.21 -3.45 -20.76
N LEU A 167 18.18 -3.40 -19.91
CA LEU A 167 17.48 -4.60 -19.40
C LEU A 167 16.81 -5.38 -20.53
N VAL A 168 16.04 -4.71 -21.39
CA VAL A 168 15.35 -5.39 -22.50
C VAL A 168 16.35 -5.90 -23.55
N ALA A 169 17.45 -5.17 -23.78
CA ALA A 169 18.53 -5.64 -24.65
C ALA A 169 19.26 -6.89 -24.12
N SER A 170 19.35 -7.06 -22.80
CA SER A 170 19.96 -8.24 -22.15
C SER A 170 18.96 -9.34 -21.81
N ALA A 171 17.72 -9.28 -22.32
CA ALA A 171 16.69 -10.26 -22.02
C ALA A 171 17.04 -11.68 -22.49
N ASP A 172 17.82 -11.81 -23.58
CA ASP A 172 18.31 -13.10 -24.07
C ASP A 172 19.31 -13.72 -23.08
N ASP A 173 20.24 -12.94 -22.53
CA ASP A 173 21.22 -13.41 -21.54
C ASP A 173 20.55 -13.73 -20.20
N LEU A 174 19.69 -12.82 -19.70
CA LEU A 174 18.96 -13.00 -18.44
C LEU A 174 18.11 -14.28 -18.44
N SER A 175 17.63 -14.70 -19.60
CA SER A 175 16.81 -15.91 -19.74
C SER A 175 17.59 -17.23 -19.66
N VAL A 176 18.93 -17.16 -19.70
CA VAL A 176 19.79 -18.32 -19.46
C VAL A 176 19.72 -18.73 -17.99
N ASP A 177 19.75 -17.75 -17.10
CA ASP A 177 19.77 -17.97 -15.65
C ASP A 177 18.36 -17.98 -15.03
N ILE A 178 17.43 -17.20 -15.62
CA ILE A 178 16.08 -17.02 -15.08
C ILE A 178 15.06 -17.62 -16.08
N PRO A 179 14.49 -18.81 -15.80
CA PRO A 179 13.59 -19.50 -16.74
C PRO A 179 12.40 -18.65 -17.21
N ASP A 180 11.85 -17.81 -16.32
CA ASP A 180 10.70 -16.93 -16.59
C ASP A 180 11.12 -15.47 -16.87
N ALA A 181 12.37 -15.21 -17.28
CA ALA A 181 12.90 -13.85 -17.47
C ALA A 181 12.00 -12.95 -18.33
N VAL A 182 11.47 -13.50 -19.44
CA VAL A 182 10.58 -12.78 -20.36
C VAL A 182 9.31 -12.33 -19.65
N ASP A 183 8.74 -13.20 -18.82
CA ASP A 183 7.47 -12.98 -18.14
C ASP A 183 7.62 -12.01 -16.99
N VAL A 184 8.72 -12.11 -16.25
CA VAL A 184 9.03 -11.21 -15.14
C VAL A 184 9.39 -9.82 -15.69
N LEU A 185 10.30 -9.72 -16.66
CA LEU A 185 10.73 -8.43 -17.21
C LEU A 185 9.58 -7.70 -17.92
N ALA A 186 8.67 -8.43 -18.60
CA ALA A 186 7.49 -7.82 -19.21
C ALA A 186 6.60 -7.07 -18.20
N VAL A 187 6.51 -7.57 -16.96
CA VAL A 187 5.79 -6.85 -15.91
C VAL A 187 6.59 -5.71 -15.33
N PHE A 188 7.92 -5.78 -15.25
CA PHE A 188 8.72 -4.64 -14.79
C PHE A 188 8.54 -3.47 -15.75
N VAL A 189 8.54 -3.75 -17.06
CA VAL A 189 8.27 -2.75 -18.10
C VAL A 189 6.84 -2.20 -17.98
N ALA A 190 5.83 -3.06 -17.82
CA ALA A 190 4.45 -2.61 -17.66
C ALA A 190 4.26 -1.79 -16.37
N ARG A 191 4.89 -2.19 -15.26
CA ARG A 191 4.86 -1.52 -13.95
C ARG A 191 5.51 -0.15 -14.03
N ALA A 192 6.67 -0.06 -14.67
CA ALA A 192 7.35 1.21 -14.89
C ALA A 192 6.53 2.20 -15.74
N ILE A 193 5.75 1.70 -16.69
CA ILE A 193 4.83 2.52 -17.48
C ILE A 193 3.61 2.96 -16.67
N VAL A 194 3.03 2.06 -15.87
CA VAL A 194 1.90 2.36 -14.97
C VAL A 194 2.30 3.38 -13.89
N ASP A 195 3.53 3.30 -13.38
CA ASP A 195 4.06 4.17 -12.34
C ASP A 195 4.57 5.52 -12.88
N ASP A 196 4.36 5.79 -14.18
CA ASP A 196 4.81 7.01 -14.87
C ASP A 196 6.34 7.27 -14.81
N ILE A 197 7.14 6.22 -14.56
CA ILE A 197 8.62 6.30 -14.57
C ILE A 197 9.22 5.93 -15.93
N LEU A 198 8.41 5.36 -16.84
CA LEU A 198 8.79 5.01 -18.19
C LEU A 198 7.68 5.40 -19.19
N PRO A 199 7.96 6.15 -20.26
CA PRO A 199 6.91 6.59 -21.18
C PRO A 199 6.37 5.42 -22.03
N PRO A 200 5.05 5.34 -22.34
CA PRO A 200 4.48 4.29 -23.20
C PRO A 200 5.14 4.19 -24.59
N ALA A 201 5.66 5.32 -25.11
CA ALA A 201 6.41 5.37 -26.37
C ALA A 201 7.70 4.52 -26.35
N PHE A 202 8.21 4.14 -25.17
CA PHE A 202 9.35 3.24 -25.00
C PHE A 202 9.14 1.94 -25.78
N LEU A 203 7.96 1.32 -25.67
CA LEU A 203 7.65 0.03 -26.31
C LEU A 203 7.90 0.08 -27.82
N LYS A 204 7.27 1.03 -28.52
CA LYS A 204 7.36 1.18 -29.97
C LYS A 204 8.75 1.60 -30.44
N LYS A 205 9.48 2.38 -29.64
CA LYS A 205 10.86 2.80 -29.97
C LYS A 205 11.82 1.62 -29.86
N GLN A 206 11.77 0.87 -28.75
CA GLN A 206 12.71 -0.23 -28.52
C GLN A 206 12.42 -1.45 -29.41
N MET A 207 11.16 -1.75 -29.71
CA MET A 207 10.82 -2.81 -30.66
C MET A 207 11.41 -2.60 -32.06
N LYS A 208 11.68 -1.34 -32.46
CA LYS A 208 12.31 -1.03 -33.76
C LYS A 208 13.84 -1.14 -33.74
N LEU A 209 14.44 -1.03 -32.56
CA LEU A 209 15.89 -1.04 -32.37
C LEU A 209 16.41 -2.45 -32.12
N LEU A 210 15.62 -3.30 -31.49
CA LEU A 210 15.98 -4.67 -31.15
C LEU A 210 15.73 -5.63 -32.33
N PRO A 211 16.49 -6.73 -32.45
CA PRO A 211 16.24 -7.77 -33.45
C PRO A 211 14.85 -8.39 -33.29
N ASP A 212 14.14 -8.62 -34.40
CA ASP A 212 12.73 -9.06 -34.42
C ASP A 212 12.46 -10.38 -33.66
N ASN A 213 13.47 -11.24 -33.56
CA ASN A 213 13.45 -12.55 -32.91
C ASN A 213 14.12 -12.58 -31.53
N SER A 214 14.53 -11.42 -30.98
CA SER A 214 15.11 -11.36 -29.63
C SER A 214 14.04 -11.55 -28.55
N LYS A 215 14.43 -12.13 -27.40
CA LYS A 215 13.56 -12.18 -26.22
C LYS A 215 13.20 -10.80 -25.71
N GLY A 216 14.05 -9.80 -25.97
CA GLY A 216 13.75 -8.39 -25.68
C GLY A 216 12.48 -7.89 -26.41
N VAL A 217 12.32 -8.22 -27.70
CA VAL A 217 11.08 -7.87 -28.41
C VAL A 217 9.88 -8.66 -27.88
N GLU A 218 10.07 -9.91 -27.46
CA GLU A 218 9.01 -10.71 -26.83
C GLU A 218 8.52 -10.08 -25.51
N VAL A 219 9.44 -9.65 -24.65
CA VAL A 219 9.17 -8.89 -23.42
C VAL A 219 8.28 -7.69 -23.71
N LEU A 220 8.65 -6.86 -24.69
CA LEU A 220 7.91 -5.65 -25.03
C LEU A 220 6.51 -5.96 -25.57
N ARG A 221 6.38 -6.99 -26.42
CA ARG A 221 5.06 -7.42 -26.97
C ARG A 221 4.16 -7.96 -25.87
N LYS A 222 4.73 -8.69 -24.91
CA LYS A 222 4.00 -9.24 -23.76
C LYS A 222 3.58 -8.14 -22.79
N ALA A 223 4.44 -7.16 -22.50
CA ALA A 223 4.09 -5.96 -21.73
C ALA A 223 2.90 -5.22 -22.37
N GLU A 224 2.96 -4.96 -23.68
CA GLU A 224 1.91 -4.26 -24.40
C GLU A 224 0.58 -5.03 -24.41
N LYS A 225 0.60 -6.31 -24.81
CA LYS A 225 -0.63 -7.08 -25.05
C LYS A 225 -1.25 -7.68 -23.80
N SER A 226 -0.42 -8.20 -22.90
CA SER A 226 -0.88 -8.98 -21.74
C SER A 226 -1.11 -8.14 -20.50
N TYR A 227 -0.49 -6.96 -20.42
CA TYR A 227 -0.56 -6.12 -19.23
C TYR A 227 -1.16 -4.75 -19.50
N LEU A 228 -0.75 -4.05 -20.57
CA LEU A 228 -1.19 -2.66 -20.80
C LEU A 228 -2.47 -2.54 -21.63
N ALA A 229 -2.73 -3.49 -22.54
CA ALA A 229 -3.95 -3.51 -23.36
C ALA A 229 -5.17 -4.07 -22.61
N THR A 230 -4.98 -4.67 -21.43
CA THR A 230 -6.07 -5.23 -20.62
C THR A 230 -6.84 -4.14 -19.86
N PRO A 231 -8.18 -4.27 -19.69
CA PRO A 231 -8.94 -3.46 -18.74
C PRO A 231 -8.33 -3.59 -17.32
N LEU A 232 -8.30 -2.51 -16.55
CA LEU A 232 -7.68 -2.45 -15.22
C LEU A 232 -6.17 -2.77 -15.21
N HIS A 233 -5.46 -2.52 -16.31
CA HIS A 233 -4.02 -2.77 -16.44
C HIS A 233 -3.18 -2.26 -15.26
N ALA A 234 -3.46 -1.04 -14.78
CA ALA A 234 -2.74 -0.47 -13.64
C ALA A 234 -2.87 -1.32 -12.37
N GLU A 235 -4.10 -1.73 -12.03
CA GLU A 235 -4.41 -2.53 -10.85
C GLU A 235 -3.88 -3.98 -10.95
N VAL A 236 -3.96 -4.57 -12.15
CA VAL A 236 -3.47 -5.94 -12.41
C VAL A 236 -1.95 -5.99 -12.28
N VAL A 237 -1.26 -4.97 -12.80
CA VAL A 237 0.20 -4.87 -12.76
C VAL A 237 0.68 -4.52 -11.34
N GLU A 238 0.00 -3.60 -10.65
CA GLU A 238 0.23 -3.26 -9.24
C GLU A 238 0.10 -4.46 -8.29
N LYS A 239 -0.73 -5.44 -8.63
CA LYS A 239 -0.99 -6.63 -7.80
C LYS A 239 -0.13 -7.84 -8.19
N ARG A 240 0.65 -7.76 -9.28
CA ARG A 240 1.26 -8.94 -9.94
C ARG A 240 2.38 -9.60 -9.13
N TRP A 241 3.17 -8.81 -8.40
CA TRP A 241 4.18 -9.33 -7.46
C TRP A 241 3.76 -9.14 -6.01
N GLY A 242 2.46 -8.97 -5.81
CA GLY A 242 1.92 -8.57 -4.54
C GLY A 242 2.30 -7.13 -4.28
N GLY A 243 1.46 -6.18 -4.71
CA GLY A 243 1.35 -4.91 -4.01
C GLY A 243 1.04 -5.24 -2.56
N THR A 244 2.10 -5.39 -1.74
CA THR A 244 2.15 -6.16 -0.49
C THR A 244 1.73 -7.63 -0.64
N ASP A 245 2.40 -8.57 0.01
CA ASP A 245 1.73 -9.82 0.40
C ASP A 245 0.44 -9.39 1.11
N ASN A 246 -0.72 -9.65 0.51
CA ASN A 246 -2.05 -9.23 0.98
C ASN A 246 -2.47 -9.99 2.25
N TRP A 247 -1.54 -10.19 3.18
CA TRP A 247 -1.89 -10.56 4.54
C TRP A 247 -1.72 -9.30 5.37
N THR A 248 -2.83 -8.59 5.53
CA THR A 248 -2.92 -7.64 6.62
C THR A 248 -2.67 -8.38 7.93
N ALA A 249 -2.26 -7.66 8.99
CA ALA A 249 -2.15 -8.28 10.31
C ALA A 249 -3.45 -9.04 10.67
N GLU A 250 -4.61 -8.53 10.25
CA GLU A 250 -5.90 -9.21 10.42
C GLU A 250 -6.06 -10.49 9.58
N ASP A 251 -5.57 -10.53 8.34
CA ASP A 251 -5.60 -11.75 7.53
C ASP A 251 -4.72 -12.87 8.13
N VAL A 252 -3.54 -12.50 8.64
CA VAL A 252 -2.65 -13.45 9.36
C VAL A 252 -3.36 -13.98 10.61
N LYS A 253 -3.90 -13.06 11.41
CA LYS A 253 -4.69 -13.34 12.63
C LYS A 253 -5.88 -14.27 12.34
N GLY A 254 -6.57 -14.05 11.22
CA GLY A 254 -7.69 -14.87 10.74
C GLY A 254 -7.24 -16.29 10.40
N ARG A 255 -6.15 -16.42 9.62
CA ARG A 255 -5.58 -17.74 9.28
C ARG A 255 -5.08 -18.52 10.48
N ILE A 256 -4.44 -17.85 11.43
CA ILE A 256 -4.04 -18.47 12.70
C ILE A 256 -5.28 -19.00 13.43
N ASN A 257 -6.37 -18.24 13.46
CA ASN A 257 -7.61 -18.67 14.10
C ASN A 257 -8.22 -19.89 13.42
N ASP A 258 -8.25 -19.89 12.08
CA ASP A 258 -8.79 -21.01 11.30
C ASP A 258 -7.95 -22.28 11.45
N LEU A 259 -6.62 -22.15 11.43
CA LEU A 259 -5.67 -23.21 11.75
C LEU A 259 -5.94 -23.82 13.13
N LEU A 260 -6.08 -22.99 14.17
CA LEU A 260 -6.31 -23.47 15.53
C LEU A 260 -7.68 -24.16 15.65
N LYS A 261 -8.73 -23.61 15.03
CA LYS A 261 -10.06 -24.25 14.99
C LYS A 261 -10.01 -25.59 14.27
N GLU A 262 -9.38 -25.66 13.10
CA GLU A 262 -9.24 -26.88 12.32
C GLU A 262 -8.48 -27.95 13.11
N TYR A 263 -7.41 -27.57 13.80
CA TYR A 263 -6.65 -28.48 14.65
C TYR A 263 -7.48 -28.98 15.84
N VAL A 264 -8.25 -28.11 16.51
CA VAL A 264 -9.12 -28.53 17.61
C VAL A 264 -10.14 -29.59 17.14
N MET A 265 -10.67 -29.44 15.93
CA MET A 265 -11.64 -30.36 15.33
C MET A 265 -10.99 -31.66 14.85
N SER A 266 -9.87 -31.58 14.12
CA SER A 266 -9.23 -32.73 13.48
C SER A 266 -8.28 -33.50 14.41
N GLY A 267 -7.53 -32.79 15.24
CA GLY A 267 -6.37 -33.31 15.97
C GLY A 267 -5.14 -33.59 15.08
N ASP A 268 -5.15 -33.17 13.80
CA ASP A 268 -4.03 -33.42 12.89
C ASP A 268 -2.88 -32.42 13.09
N LYS A 269 -1.85 -32.88 13.78
CA LYS A 269 -0.64 -32.09 14.06
C LYS A 269 0.21 -31.82 12.83
N LYS A 270 0.25 -32.75 11.87
CA LYS A 270 1.07 -32.59 10.66
C LYS A 270 0.52 -31.46 9.81
N GLU A 271 -0.80 -31.41 9.69
CA GLU A 271 -1.48 -30.34 8.99
C GLU A 271 -1.30 -29.00 9.72
N ALA A 272 -1.49 -28.96 11.04
CA ALA A 272 -1.24 -27.75 11.82
C ALA A 272 0.21 -27.24 11.63
N PHE A 273 1.21 -28.12 11.65
CA PHE A 273 2.61 -27.75 11.41
C PHE A 273 2.85 -27.28 9.98
N ARG A 274 2.21 -27.88 8.98
CA ARG A 274 2.25 -27.44 7.59
C ARG A 274 1.69 -26.03 7.46
N CYS A 275 0.56 -25.76 8.11
CA CYS A 275 -0.06 -24.44 8.12
C CYS A 275 0.81 -23.40 8.85
N ILE A 276 1.38 -23.71 10.02
CA ILE A 276 2.32 -22.82 10.73
C ILE A 276 3.52 -22.47 9.85
N LYS A 277 4.16 -23.46 9.20
CA LYS A 277 5.26 -23.20 8.25
C LYS A 277 4.82 -22.37 7.05
N GLY A 278 3.61 -22.63 6.56
CA GLY A 278 3.00 -21.92 5.44
C GLY A 278 2.71 -20.45 5.74
N LEU A 279 2.67 -20.03 7.02
CA LEU A 279 2.43 -18.64 7.39
C LEU A 279 3.59 -17.71 7.00
N LYS A 280 4.82 -18.22 6.94
CA LYS A 280 6.03 -17.46 6.57
C LYS A 280 6.26 -16.13 7.35
N VAL A 281 5.72 -16.01 8.57
CA VAL A 281 5.87 -14.82 9.44
C VAL A 281 6.49 -15.17 10.81
N PRO A 282 7.75 -15.64 10.87
CA PRO A 282 8.36 -16.19 12.09
C PRO A 282 8.43 -15.20 13.26
N PHE A 283 8.50 -13.89 12.97
CA PHE A 283 8.50 -12.84 13.99
C PHE A 283 7.12 -12.56 14.59
N PHE A 284 6.05 -13.07 13.97
CA PHE A 284 4.66 -12.91 14.37
C PHE A 284 4.08 -14.19 15.03
N HIS A 285 4.89 -15.23 15.21
CA HIS A 285 4.43 -16.50 15.80
C HIS A 285 3.96 -16.36 17.26
N HIS A 286 4.29 -15.27 17.96
CA HIS A 286 3.71 -14.94 19.27
C HIS A 286 2.18 -14.82 19.21
N GLU A 287 1.61 -14.45 18.06
CA GLU A 287 0.16 -14.38 17.86
C GLU A 287 -0.48 -15.78 17.84
N ILE A 288 0.25 -16.81 17.38
CA ILE A 288 -0.19 -18.21 17.46
C ILE A 288 -0.33 -18.63 18.92
N VAL A 289 0.68 -18.31 19.74
CA VAL A 289 0.71 -18.60 21.17
C VAL A 289 -0.44 -17.86 21.88
N LYS A 290 -0.56 -16.55 21.64
CA LYS A 290 -1.62 -15.71 22.22
C LYS A 290 -3.02 -16.26 21.91
N ARG A 291 -3.33 -16.53 20.64
CA ARG A 291 -4.65 -17.03 20.21
C ARG A 291 -4.93 -18.45 20.69
N ALA A 292 -3.94 -19.34 20.71
CA ALA A 292 -4.12 -20.69 21.21
C ALA A 292 -4.44 -20.70 22.72
N LEU A 293 -3.77 -19.87 23.51
CA LEU A 293 -4.04 -19.74 24.94
C LEU A 293 -5.41 -19.11 25.21
N ILE A 294 -5.80 -18.05 24.50
CA ILE A 294 -7.15 -17.47 24.61
C ILE A 294 -8.22 -18.51 24.25
N MET A 295 -8.05 -19.23 23.13
CA MET A 295 -8.99 -20.28 22.72
C MET A 295 -9.07 -21.43 23.74
N ALA A 296 -7.95 -21.76 24.40
CA ALA A 296 -7.92 -22.74 25.49
C ALA A 296 -8.68 -22.26 26.74
N MET A 297 -8.60 -20.96 27.07
CA MET A 297 -9.38 -20.36 28.16
C MET A 297 -10.89 -20.35 27.86
N GLU A 298 -11.27 -20.02 26.63
CA GLU A 298 -12.68 -20.01 26.19
C GLU A 298 -13.28 -21.42 26.09
N ARG A 299 -12.45 -22.41 25.72
CA ARG A 299 -12.89 -23.78 25.45
C ARG A 299 -12.08 -24.79 26.25
N GLN A 300 -12.51 -25.03 27.48
CA GLN A 300 -11.83 -25.97 28.40
C GLN A 300 -11.62 -27.39 27.81
N LYS A 301 -12.51 -27.85 26.92
CA LYS A 301 -12.35 -29.15 26.22
C LYS A 301 -11.20 -29.17 25.20
N ALA A 302 -10.82 -28.01 24.67
CA ALA A 302 -9.73 -27.86 23.70
C ALA A 302 -8.38 -27.59 24.37
N GLU A 303 -8.38 -27.22 25.65
CA GLU A 303 -7.19 -26.83 26.43
C GLU A 303 -6.02 -27.80 26.28
N VAL A 304 -6.23 -29.09 26.58
CA VAL A 304 -5.17 -30.10 26.54
C VAL A 304 -4.55 -30.19 25.15
N ARG A 305 -5.39 -30.24 24.10
CA ARG A 305 -4.91 -30.35 22.71
C ARG A 305 -4.13 -29.13 22.27
N LEU A 306 -4.61 -27.92 22.60
CA LEU A 306 -3.98 -26.66 22.20
C LEU A 306 -2.62 -26.48 22.89
N LEU A 307 -2.53 -26.79 24.19
CA LEU A 307 -1.26 -26.76 24.91
C LEU A 307 -0.28 -27.82 24.38
N ASP A 308 -0.76 -29.01 24.02
CA ASP A 308 0.06 -30.05 23.38
C ASP A 308 0.59 -29.60 22.01
N LEU A 309 -0.22 -28.89 21.20
CA LEU A 309 0.23 -28.32 19.93
C LEU A 309 1.36 -27.30 20.13
N LEU A 310 1.20 -26.39 21.09
CA LEU A 310 2.21 -25.38 21.39
C LEU A 310 3.53 -26.03 21.83
N ARG A 311 3.48 -26.97 22.77
CA ARG A 311 4.67 -27.70 23.23
C ARG A 311 5.41 -28.34 22.07
N GLU A 312 4.71 -29.11 21.23
CA GLU A 312 5.35 -29.84 20.13
C GLU A 312 5.83 -28.91 19.00
N ALA A 313 5.12 -27.80 18.72
CA ALA A 313 5.57 -26.80 17.78
C ALA A 313 6.89 -26.12 18.24
N ILE A 314 7.10 -26.00 19.55
CA ILE A 314 8.33 -25.46 20.14
C ILE A 314 9.45 -26.51 20.10
N GLU A 315 9.17 -27.76 20.48
CA GLU A 315 10.14 -28.86 20.45
C GLU A 315 10.70 -29.10 19.04
N VAL A 316 9.85 -28.98 18.01
CA VAL A 316 10.25 -29.11 16.60
C VAL A 316 10.86 -27.81 16.04
N GLY A 317 10.88 -26.73 16.82
CA GLY A 317 11.49 -25.46 16.44
C GLY A 317 10.67 -24.60 15.47
N LEU A 318 9.37 -24.86 15.32
CA LEU A 318 8.47 -24.02 14.50
C LEU A 318 8.17 -22.68 15.17
N ILE A 319 8.13 -22.67 16.50
CA ILE A 319 7.98 -21.46 17.32
C ILE A 319 9.19 -21.39 18.24
N ASN A 320 9.99 -20.33 18.10
CA ASN A 320 11.16 -20.14 18.96
C ASN A 320 10.77 -19.67 20.36
N SER A 321 11.64 -19.89 21.35
CA SER A 321 11.37 -19.54 22.75
C SER A 321 11.05 -18.06 22.95
N THR A 322 11.64 -17.15 22.18
CA THR A 322 11.37 -15.71 22.28
C THR A 322 9.93 -15.39 21.89
N GLN A 323 9.40 -16.03 20.85
CA GLN A 323 8.01 -15.88 20.41
C GLN A 323 7.02 -16.45 21.44
N VAL A 324 7.38 -17.53 22.12
CA VAL A 324 6.60 -18.09 23.24
C VAL A 324 6.51 -17.11 24.39
N THR A 325 7.65 -16.61 24.88
CA THR A 325 7.68 -15.62 25.96
C THR A 325 6.88 -14.37 25.59
N LYS A 326 7.06 -13.85 24.37
CA LYS A 326 6.27 -12.71 23.86
C LYS A 326 4.77 -13.01 23.88
N GLY A 327 4.35 -14.19 23.41
CA GLY A 327 2.94 -14.58 23.41
C GLY A 327 2.31 -14.61 24.81
N PHE A 328 3.01 -15.16 25.80
CA PHE A 328 2.56 -15.12 27.20
C PHE A 328 2.52 -13.71 27.77
N SER A 329 3.58 -12.91 27.56
CA SER A 329 3.62 -11.51 28.01
C SER A 329 2.44 -10.70 27.48
N ARG A 330 2.03 -10.92 26.23
CA ARG A 330 0.86 -10.25 25.64
C ARG A 330 -0.44 -10.55 26.37
N ILE A 331 -0.66 -11.80 26.79
CA ILE A 331 -1.88 -12.15 27.54
C ILE A 331 -1.83 -11.56 28.94
N ILE A 332 -0.65 -11.52 29.57
CA ILE A 332 -0.46 -10.86 30.87
C ILE A 332 -0.83 -9.38 30.76
N ASP A 333 -0.34 -8.69 29.73
CA ASP A 333 -0.62 -7.27 29.51
C ASP A 333 -2.11 -7.00 29.21
N SER A 334 -2.83 -7.95 28.60
CA SER A 334 -4.26 -7.84 28.29
C SER A 334 -5.19 -8.57 29.27
N ILE A 335 -4.69 -9.00 30.44
CA ILE A 335 -5.44 -9.93 31.31
C ILE A 335 -6.69 -9.30 31.93
N GLU A 336 -6.67 -7.99 32.21
CA GLU A 336 -7.82 -7.28 32.78
C GLU A 336 -8.95 -7.19 31.75
N ASP A 337 -8.63 -6.78 30.52
CA ASP A 337 -9.59 -6.74 29.40
C ASP A 337 -10.15 -8.14 29.14
N LEU A 338 -9.31 -9.19 29.15
CA LEU A 338 -9.75 -10.57 28.95
C LEU A 338 -10.63 -11.09 30.09
N SER A 339 -10.43 -10.58 31.31
CA SER A 339 -11.22 -10.98 32.49
C SER A 339 -12.67 -10.47 32.43
N LEU A 340 -12.97 -9.49 31.57
CA LEU A 340 -14.33 -9.03 31.31
C LEU A 340 -15.15 -10.11 30.58
N ASP A 341 -14.53 -10.80 29.62
CA ASP A 341 -15.16 -11.87 28.85
C ASP A 341 -15.07 -13.24 29.56
N ILE A 342 -13.96 -13.47 30.27
CA ILE A 342 -13.65 -14.73 30.96
C ILE A 342 -13.29 -14.41 32.42
N PRO A 343 -14.25 -14.44 33.36
CA PRO A 343 -14.01 -14.04 34.76
C PRO A 343 -12.84 -14.77 35.45
N GLU A 344 -12.55 -16.00 35.03
CA GLU A 344 -11.49 -16.85 35.55
C GLU A 344 -10.16 -16.73 34.79
N ALA A 345 -10.03 -15.80 33.83
CA ALA A 345 -8.87 -15.68 32.93
C ALA A 345 -7.54 -15.64 33.69
N ARG A 346 -7.44 -14.83 34.75
CA ARG A 346 -6.23 -14.71 35.58
C ARG A 346 -5.81 -16.05 36.19
N ARG A 347 -6.78 -16.78 36.78
CA ARG A 347 -6.52 -18.07 37.42
C ARG A 347 -6.10 -19.12 36.38
N ILE A 348 -6.77 -19.15 35.23
CA ILE A 348 -6.47 -20.09 34.15
C ILE A 348 -5.08 -19.79 33.55
N LEU A 349 -4.75 -18.51 33.30
CA LEU A 349 -3.44 -18.11 32.81
C LEU A 349 -2.32 -18.52 33.77
N GLN A 350 -2.50 -18.33 35.08
CA GLN A 350 -1.54 -18.77 36.09
C GLN A 350 -1.32 -20.29 36.04
N SER A 351 -2.38 -21.06 35.81
CA SER A 351 -2.29 -22.51 35.60
C SER A 351 -1.50 -22.86 34.33
N PHE A 352 -1.74 -22.16 33.22
CA PHE A 352 -1.01 -22.36 31.96
C PHE A 352 0.47 -22.04 32.10
N ILE A 353 0.83 -20.93 32.74
CA ILE A 353 2.22 -20.55 33.01
C ILE A 353 2.91 -21.63 33.84
N SER A 354 2.26 -22.11 34.91
CA SER A 354 2.81 -23.13 35.80
C SER A 354 3.05 -24.45 35.07
N LYS A 355 2.08 -24.88 34.24
CA LYS A 355 2.19 -26.10 33.41
C LYS A 355 3.28 -25.97 32.35
N ALA A 356 3.31 -24.87 31.62
CA ALA A 356 4.32 -24.62 30.58
C ALA A 356 5.74 -24.55 31.16
N ALA A 357 5.90 -23.95 32.35
CA ALA A 357 7.16 -23.93 33.07
C ALA A 357 7.59 -25.32 33.55
N SER A 358 6.66 -26.13 34.09
CA SER A 358 6.96 -27.49 34.53
C SER A 358 7.32 -28.43 33.38
N GLU A 359 6.74 -28.20 32.21
CA GLU A 359 7.03 -28.95 30.98
C GLU A 359 8.25 -28.41 30.23
N GLY A 360 8.87 -27.32 30.71
CA GLY A 360 10.15 -26.81 30.24
C GLY A 360 10.12 -26.00 28.93
N TRP A 361 8.93 -25.68 28.39
CA TRP A 361 8.80 -24.91 27.16
C TRP A 361 8.52 -23.41 27.38
N LEU A 362 8.50 -22.95 28.63
CA LEU A 362 8.40 -21.55 29.01
C LEU A 362 9.34 -21.21 30.18
N CYS A 363 10.15 -20.16 30.02
CA CYS A 363 10.93 -19.59 31.11
C CYS A 363 10.07 -18.60 31.92
N ALA A 364 9.41 -19.06 32.98
CA ALA A 364 8.52 -18.23 33.79
C ALA A 364 9.21 -17.02 34.45
N SER A 365 10.51 -17.13 34.75
CA SER A 365 11.30 -16.02 35.30
C SER A 365 11.49 -14.86 34.32
N SER A 366 11.25 -15.07 33.02
CA SER A 366 11.31 -14.02 32.00
C SER A 366 9.99 -13.26 31.82
N LEU A 367 8.94 -13.65 32.54
CA LEU A 367 7.62 -13.02 32.45
C LEU A 367 7.44 -11.96 33.55
N LYS A 368 6.62 -10.95 33.26
CA LYS A 368 6.13 -9.99 34.26
C LYS A 368 5.32 -10.73 35.32
N SER A 369 5.40 -10.31 36.58
CA SER A 369 4.62 -10.92 37.65
C SER A 369 3.13 -10.68 37.44
N LEU A 370 2.30 -11.71 37.63
CA LEU A 370 0.83 -11.59 37.65
C LEU A 370 0.29 -10.88 38.91
N SER A 371 1.18 -10.38 39.78
CA SER A 371 0.84 -9.81 41.09
C SER A 371 -0.09 -8.61 40.93
N ALA A 372 -1.16 -8.60 41.72
CA ALA A 372 -2.06 -7.47 41.87
C ALA A 372 -1.30 -6.31 42.53
N ASP A 373 -0.68 -5.46 41.71
CA ASP A 373 -0.24 -4.15 42.16
C ASP A 373 -0.65 -3.11 41.10
N GLN A 374 -1.88 -2.63 41.24
CA GLN A 374 -2.21 -1.20 41.31
C GLN A 374 -3.73 -1.06 41.49
N GLY A 375 -4.14 -1.04 42.76
CA GLY A 375 -5.37 -0.42 43.22
C GLY A 375 -5.38 1.12 43.08
N GLU A 376 -4.49 1.69 42.27
CA GLU A 376 -4.34 3.14 42.03
C GLU A 376 -4.49 3.51 40.54
N LYS A 377 -5.48 2.93 39.86
CA LYS A 377 -6.04 3.50 38.59
C LYS A 377 -7.53 3.17 38.40
N LEU A 378 -8.18 2.61 39.42
CA LEU A 378 -9.49 1.97 39.30
C LEU A 378 -10.69 2.93 39.40
N LEU A 379 -10.48 4.23 39.64
CA LEU A 379 -11.58 5.19 39.80
C LEU A 379 -11.77 6.18 38.63
N GLU A 380 -10.90 6.20 37.62
CA GLU A 380 -11.12 6.94 36.36
C GLU A 380 -11.49 6.04 35.16
N ASN A 381 -11.37 4.72 35.29
CA ASN A 381 -11.38 3.79 34.14
C ASN A 381 -12.71 3.10 33.82
N SER A 382 -13.78 3.26 34.60
CA SER A 382 -15.05 2.55 34.32
C SER A 382 -15.80 3.14 33.12
N SER A 383 -15.79 4.46 32.93
CA SER A 383 -16.43 5.11 31.77
C SER A 383 -15.58 4.99 30.50
N ALA A 384 -14.25 5.11 30.61
CA ALA A 384 -13.33 5.01 29.48
C ALA A 384 -13.26 3.58 28.89
N SER A 385 -13.33 2.55 29.74
CA SER A 385 -13.40 1.14 29.28
C SER A 385 -14.73 0.82 28.60
N VAL A 386 -15.86 1.25 29.19
CA VAL A 386 -17.19 1.11 28.58
C VAL A 386 -17.27 1.85 27.24
N PHE A 387 -16.71 3.07 27.17
CA PHE A 387 -16.64 3.83 25.91
C PHE A 387 -15.75 3.14 24.87
N LYS A 388 -14.60 2.57 25.28
CA LYS A 388 -13.70 1.82 24.40
C LYS A 388 -14.43 0.67 23.69
N ASP A 389 -15.27 -0.08 24.39
CA ASP A 389 -16.00 -1.19 23.76
C ASP A 389 -17.11 -0.72 22.82
N LYS A 390 -17.81 0.36 23.16
CA LYS A 390 -18.77 1.00 22.25
C LYS A 390 -18.08 1.57 21.01
N ALA A 391 -16.96 2.27 21.18
CA ALA A 391 -16.15 2.80 20.09
C ALA A 391 -15.69 1.69 19.13
N LYS A 392 -15.26 0.53 19.65
CA LYS A 392 -14.94 -0.64 18.80
C LYS A 392 -16.14 -1.09 17.97
N SER A 393 -17.35 -1.13 18.55
CA SER A 393 -18.56 -1.51 17.82
C SER A 393 -18.88 -0.52 16.71
N ILE A 394 -18.87 0.79 17.03
CA ILE A 394 -19.12 1.88 16.08
C ILE A 394 -18.13 1.83 14.91
N VAL A 395 -16.84 1.69 15.20
CA VAL A 395 -15.79 1.63 14.15
C VAL A 395 -15.94 0.38 13.28
N ARG A 396 -16.28 -0.78 13.87
CA ARG A 396 -16.47 -2.02 13.11
C ARG A 396 -17.66 -1.92 12.16
N GLU A 397 -18.78 -1.38 12.65
CA GLU A 397 -19.96 -1.14 11.83
C GLU A 397 -19.65 -0.14 10.71
N TYR A 398 -18.97 0.95 11.04
CA TYR A 398 -18.52 1.93 10.06
C TYR A 398 -17.67 1.32 8.94
N PHE A 399 -16.71 0.45 9.26
CA PHE A 399 -15.92 -0.21 8.21
C PHE A 399 -16.73 -1.14 7.31
N LEU A 400 -17.89 -1.61 7.76
CA LEU A 400 -18.81 -2.42 6.95
C LEU A 400 -19.79 -1.57 6.13
N SER A 401 -20.27 -0.45 6.69
CA SER A 401 -21.33 0.37 6.09
C SER A 401 -20.83 1.58 5.31
N GLY A 402 -19.68 2.13 5.70
CA GLY A 402 -19.18 3.42 5.21
C GLY A 402 -19.99 4.64 5.64
N ASP A 403 -20.99 4.47 6.51
CA ASP A 403 -21.90 5.55 6.90
C ASP A 403 -21.27 6.45 7.98
N THR A 404 -20.74 7.59 7.56
CA THR A 404 -20.19 8.60 8.48
C THR A 404 -21.26 9.29 9.33
N SER A 405 -22.49 9.38 8.83
CA SER A 405 -23.58 10.09 9.52
C SER A 405 -24.05 9.31 10.75
N GLU A 406 -24.14 7.99 10.63
CA GLU A 406 -24.47 7.11 11.75
C GLU A 406 -23.39 7.17 12.84
N VAL A 407 -22.12 7.20 12.45
CA VAL A 407 -21.00 7.36 13.39
C VAL A 407 -21.10 8.69 14.14
N VAL A 408 -21.34 9.80 13.42
CA VAL A 408 -21.53 11.12 14.04
C VAL A 408 -22.68 11.08 15.04
N HIS A 409 -23.83 10.54 14.67
CA HIS A 409 -25.00 10.44 15.54
C HIS A 409 -24.76 9.57 16.78
N CYS A 410 -24.13 8.41 16.61
CA CYS A 410 -23.71 7.53 17.70
C CYS A 410 -22.76 8.23 18.67
N LEU A 411 -21.77 8.96 18.15
CA LEU A 411 -20.81 9.69 18.96
C LEU A 411 -21.42 10.90 19.66
N GLU A 412 -22.34 11.63 19.04
CA GLU A 412 -23.07 12.74 19.69
C GLU A 412 -23.95 12.25 20.84
N THR A 413 -24.51 11.04 20.72
CA THR A 413 -25.36 10.44 21.76
C THR A 413 -24.51 9.89 22.93
N GLU A 414 -23.34 9.31 22.64
CA GLU A 414 -22.48 8.65 23.62
C GLU A 414 -21.45 9.58 24.28
N LEU A 415 -20.93 10.55 23.53
CA LEU A 415 -20.07 11.60 24.05
C LEU A 415 -20.95 12.69 24.65
N SER A 416 -21.36 12.52 25.91
CA SER A 416 -21.90 13.65 26.67
C SER A 416 -20.93 14.84 26.56
N ALA A 417 -21.48 16.05 26.39
CA ALA A 417 -20.73 17.23 25.96
C ALA A 417 -19.36 17.37 26.65
N ALA A 418 -18.30 17.20 25.85
CA ALA A 418 -16.92 17.64 26.09
C ALA A 418 -15.99 16.79 27.00
N SER A 419 -15.78 15.50 26.71
CA SER A 419 -14.49 14.88 27.05
C SER A 419 -13.58 14.79 25.83
N GLY A 420 -12.64 15.73 25.69
CA GLY A 420 -11.61 15.70 24.65
C GLY A 420 -10.75 14.43 24.70
N GLN A 421 -10.64 13.81 25.89
CA GLN A 421 -9.96 12.53 26.08
C GLN A 421 -10.70 11.37 25.40
N LEU A 422 -12.04 11.31 25.48
CA LEU A 422 -12.80 10.25 24.79
C LEU A 422 -12.74 10.41 23.27
N ARG A 423 -12.74 11.65 22.75
CA ARG A 423 -12.52 11.92 21.31
C ARG A 423 -11.15 11.45 20.86
N ALA A 424 -10.10 11.76 21.63
CA ALA A 424 -8.75 11.29 21.34
C ALA A 424 -8.66 9.75 21.35
N ILE A 425 -9.31 9.12 22.33
CA ILE A 425 -9.41 7.66 22.44
C ILE A 425 -10.12 7.05 21.23
N PHE A 426 -11.22 7.66 20.76
CA PHE A 426 -11.94 7.18 19.57
C PHE A 426 -11.05 7.22 18.32
N VAL A 427 -10.39 8.35 18.06
CA VAL A 427 -9.49 8.51 16.90
C VAL A 427 -8.32 7.53 16.98
N LYS A 428 -7.73 7.35 18.17
CA LYS A 428 -6.70 6.32 18.39
C LYS A 428 -7.22 4.94 17.98
N TYR A 429 -8.38 4.52 18.48
CA TYR A 429 -8.94 3.20 18.15
C TYR A 429 -9.26 3.04 16.67
N LEU A 430 -9.86 4.06 16.05
CA LEU A 430 -10.18 4.05 14.63
C LEU A 430 -8.92 3.80 13.79
N ILE A 431 -7.85 4.55 14.05
CA ILE A 431 -6.58 4.41 13.33
C ILE A 431 -5.91 3.07 13.63
N THR A 432 -5.83 2.65 14.90
CA THR A 432 -5.25 1.34 15.27
C THR A 432 -5.96 0.18 14.56
N LEU A 433 -7.30 0.19 14.51
CA LEU A 433 -8.05 -0.85 13.81
C LEU A 433 -7.90 -0.78 12.29
N ALA A 434 -7.72 0.42 11.72
CA ALA A 434 -7.50 0.59 10.29
C ALA A 434 -6.12 0.11 9.84
N MET A 435 -5.07 0.31 10.64
CA MET A 435 -3.71 -0.14 10.32
C MET A 435 -3.61 -1.66 10.15
N ASP A 436 -4.44 -2.40 10.89
CA ASP A 436 -4.51 -3.86 10.79
C ASP A 436 -5.27 -4.36 9.54
N ARG A 437 -5.81 -3.47 8.72
CA ARG A 437 -6.74 -3.76 7.62
C ARG A 437 -6.20 -3.28 6.26
N LYS A 438 -7.03 -3.37 5.23
CA LYS A 438 -6.66 -3.02 3.86
C LYS A 438 -6.68 -1.51 3.68
N LYS A 439 -6.10 -1.05 2.57
CA LYS A 439 -6.02 0.38 2.26
C LYS A 439 -7.39 1.07 2.25
N ARG A 440 -8.46 0.36 1.88
CA ARG A 440 -9.84 0.86 1.98
C ARG A 440 -10.17 1.36 3.38
N GLU A 441 -10.02 0.52 4.41
CA GLU A 441 -10.36 0.91 5.78
C GLU A 441 -9.43 1.99 6.31
N LYS A 442 -8.19 2.06 5.80
CA LYS A 442 -7.27 3.16 6.09
C LYS A 442 -7.77 4.49 5.53
N GLU A 443 -8.25 4.51 4.28
CA GLU A 443 -8.88 5.69 3.69
C GLU A 443 -10.16 6.07 4.43
N MET A 444 -11.02 5.09 4.75
CA MET A 444 -12.24 5.33 5.53
C MET A 444 -11.93 5.98 6.87
N ALA A 445 -10.88 5.54 7.57
CA ALA A 445 -10.44 6.18 8.81
C ALA A 445 -10.01 7.64 8.59
N CYS A 446 -9.26 7.96 7.55
CA CYS A 446 -8.86 9.33 7.23
C CYS A 446 -10.07 10.24 6.92
N VAL A 447 -11.00 9.73 6.10
CA VAL A 447 -12.25 10.43 5.75
C VAL A 447 -13.10 10.68 6.99
N LEU A 448 -13.25 9.67 7.85
CA LEU A 448 -14.04 9.81 9.08
C LEU A 448 -13.42 10.82 10.05
N VAL A 449 -12.10 10.76 10.27
CA VAL A 449 -11.39 11.73 11.13
C VAL A 449 -11.62 13.17 10.64
N SER A 450 -11.57 13.38 9.32
CA SER A 450 -11.83 14.69 8.71
C SER A 450 -13.30 15.11 8.84
N THR A 451 -14.23 14.16 8.69
CA THR A 451 -15.69 14.41 8.74
C THR A 451 -16.17 14.73 10.16
N LEU A 452 -15.57 14.11 11.19
CA LEU A 452 -15.95 14.30 12.58
C LEU A 452 -15.74 15.73 13.10
N GLY A 453 -14.89 16.52 12.44
CA GLY A 453 -14.64 17.91 12.80
C GLY A 453 -14.17 18.10 14.25
N PHE A 454 -13.47 17.10 14.81
CA PHE A 454 -12.97 17.17 16.18
C PHE A 454 -11.96 18.31 16.35
N PRO A 455 -11.88 18.94 17.54
CA PRO A 455 -10.89 19.98 17.77
C PRO A 455 -9.46 19.47 17.50
N PRO A 456 -8.59 20.25 16.82
CA PRO A 456 -7.24 19.81 16.48
C PRO A 456 -6.44 19.32 17.69
N LYS A 457 -6.65 19.91 18.88
CA LYS A 457 -6.05 19.47 20.15
C LYS A 457 -6.38 18.01 20.48
N ASP A 458 -7.61 17.57 20.25
CA ASP A 458 -8.05 16.21 20.59
C ASP A 458 -7.50 15.20 19.59
N VAL A 459 -7.47 15.55 18.30
CA VAL A 459 -6.83 14.73 17.26
C VAL A 459 -5.33 14.63 17.51
N ARG A 460 -4.68 15.74 17.89
CA ARG A 460 -3.27 15.78 18.24
C ARG A 460 -2.96 14.85 19.42
N ASN A 461 -3.77 14.90 20.49
CA ASN A 461 -3.65 13.98 21.62
C ASN A 461 -3.80 12.52 21.18
N ALA A 462 -4.69 12.22 20.23
CA ALA A 462 -4.83 10.88 19.67
C ALA A 462 -3.54 10.39 18.99
N PHE A 463 -2.91 11.25 18.18
CA PHE A 463 -1.64 10.95 17.53
C PHE A 463 -0.48 10.82 18.53
N SER A 464 -0.41 11.66 19.57
CA SER A 464 0.56 11.46 20.67
C SER A 464 0.38 10.08 21.31
N MET A 465 -0.87 9.70 21.63
CA MET A 465 -1.16 8.38 22.21
C MET A 465 -0.86 7.22 21.24
N LEU A 466 -0.96 7.42 19.92
CA LEU A 466 -0.60 6.42 18.91
C LEU A 466 0.92 6.26 18.84
N ILE A 467 1.67 7.36 18.82
CA ILE A 467 3.14 7.37 18.78
C ILE A 467 3.74 6.76 20.05
N GLU A 468 3.23 7.14 21.24
CA GLU A 468 3.66 6.56 22.52
C GLU A 468 3.44 5.04 22.60
N SER A 469 2.44 4.51 21.89
CA SER A 469 2.16 3.07 21.83
C SER A 469 2.58 2.41 20.53
N ALA A 470 3.42 3.07 19.72
CA ALA A 470 3.84 2.56 18.42
C ALA A 470 4.72 1.32 18.55
N ASP A 471 5.62 1.28 19.53
CA ASP A 471 6.46 0.10 19.81
C ASP A 471 5.60 -1.12 20.16
N ASP A 472 4.58 -0.94 21.00
CA ASP A 472 3.63 -2.00 21.35
C ASP A 472 2.77 -2.42 20.16
N THR A 473 2.41 -1.48 19.28
CA THR A 473 1.61 -1.74 18.08
C THR A 473 2.44 -2.46 17.02
N ALA A 474 3.73 -2.13 16.87
CA ALA A 474 4.66 -2.75 15.91
C ALA A 474 4.80 -4.27 16.10
N LEU A 475 4.65 -4.72 17.34
CA LEU A 475 4.62 -6.14 17.67
C LEU A 475 3.39 -6.84 17.08
N ASP A 476 2.22 -6.20 17.02
CA ASP A 476 0.99 -6.77 16.46
C ASP A 476 0.75 -6.40 14.99
N ASN A 477 1.53 -5.45 14.46
CA ASN A 477 1.46 -4.98 13.09
C ASN A 477 2.86 -4.54 12.60
N PRO A 478 3.52 -5.34 11.74
CA PRO A 478 4.89 -5.07 11.31
C PRO A 478 5.05 -3.82 10.42
N VAL A 479 3.96 -3.32 9.83
CA VAL A 479 3.96 -2.13 8.93
C VAL A 479 3.45 -0.87 9.63
N VAL A 480 3.44 -0.87 10.98
CA VAL A 480 2.94 0.27 11.76
C VAL A 480 3.71 1.57 11.48
N VAL A 481 5.01 1.48 11.18
CA VAL A 481 5.84 2.68 10.97
C VAL A 481 5.35 3.44 9.75
N GLU A 482 5.24 2.73 8.64
CA GLU A 482 4.78 3.25 7.35
C GLU A 482 3.33 3.72 7.46
N ASP A 483 2.46 2.90 8.05
CA ASP A 483 1.05 3.21 8.12
C ASP A 483 0.75 4.42 9.01
N LEU A 484 1.30 4.44 10.22
CA LEU A 484 1.08 5.54 11.16
C LEU A 484 1.71 6.84 10.67
N ALA A 485 2.88 6.77 10.02
CA ALA A 485 3.51 7.93 9.40
C ALA A 485 2.62 8.51 8.30
N MET A 486 2.01 7.64 7.49
CA MET A 486 1.10 8.06 6.43
C MET A 486 -0.20 8.64 6.97
N PHE A 487 -0.79 8.05 8.03
CA PHE A 487 -1.95 8.64 8.71
C PHE A 487 -1.66 10.03 9.27
N LEU A 488 -0.49 10.21 9.90
CA LEU A 488 -0.07 11.49 10.45
C LEU A 488 0.13 12.54 9.34
N ALA A 489 0.79 12.16 8.25
CA ALA A 489 0.97 13.02 7.08
C ALA A 489 -0.38 13.37 6.42
N ARG A 490 -1.29 12.39 6.32
CA ARG A 490 -2.64 12.58 5.77
C ARG A 490 -3.47 13.54 6.62
N ALA A 491 -3.42 13.44 7.94
CA ALA A 491 -4.12 14.35 8.85
C ALA A 491 -3.66 15.81 8.71
N VAL A 492 -2.39 16.03 8.38
CA VAL A 492 -1.87 17.38 8.06
C VAL A 492 -2.38 17.87 6.72
N VAL A 493 -2.40 16.99 5.70
CA VAL A 493 -2.88 17.34 4.35
C VAL A 493 -4.41 17.56 4.30
N ASP A 494 -5.17 16.84 5.12
CA ASP A 494 -6.61 17.07 5.32
C ASP A 494 -6.93 18.28 6.20
N GLU A 495 -5.90 19.02 6.65
CA GLU A 495 -6.03 20.19 7.53
C GLU A 495 -6.70 19.89 8.89
N VAL A 496 -6.76 18.61 9.28
CA VAL A 496 -7.21 18.20 10.62
C VAL A 496 -6.16 18.55 11.67
N LEU A 497 -4.88 18.51 11.29
CA LEU A 497 -3.75 18.97 12.09
C LEU A 497 -2.98 20.07 11.35
N ALA A 498 -2.69 21.17 12.03
CA ALA A 498 -1.79 22.18 11.51
C ALA A 498 -0.32 21.71 11.61
N PRO A 499 0.59 22.20 10.75
CA PRO A 499 2.02 21.87 10.83
C PRO A 499 2.67 22.16 12.21
N ARG A 500 2.16 23.17 12.93
CA ARG A 500 2.55 23.51 14.30
C ARG A 500 2.06 22.49 15.33
N ASP A 501 0.91 21.85 15.09
CA ASP A 501 0.42 20.76 15.94
C ASP A 501 1.34 19.53 15.82
N LEU A 502 1.86 19.28 14.61
CA LEU A 502 2.88 18.26 14.37
C LEU A 502 4.15 18.57 15.18
N GLU A 503 4.68 19.80 15.13
CA GLU A 503 5.84 20.22 15.94
C GLU A 503 5.67 20.00 17.45
N GLU A 504 4.46 20.17 17.97
CA GLU A 504 4.20 19.90 19.38
C GLU A 504 4.15 18.40 19.71
N VAL A 505 3.65 17.55 18.81
CA VAL A 505 3.76 16.08 18.94
C VAL A 505 5.23 15.64 18.92
N LEU A 506 6.06 16.33 18.14
CA LEU A 506 7.50 16.06 17.99
C LEU A 506 8.32 16.41 19.24
N ASN A 507 7.88 17.41 20.01
CA ASN A 507 8.60 17.86 21.21
C ASN A 507 8.25 17.05 22.46
N GLN A 508 7.26 16.16 22.39
CA GLN A 508 6.80 15.35 23.52
C GLN A 508 7.55 14.03 23.69
N THR A 509 8.30 13.56 22.68
CA THR A 509 9.05 12.29 22.77
C THR A 509 10.32 12.46 23.60
N PRO A 510 10.43 11.84 24.79
CA PRO A 510 11.65 11.87 25.58
C PRO A 510 12.60 10.76 25.09
N GLU A 511 13.86 11.10 24.90
CA GLU A 511 15.00 10.25 24.51
C GLU A 511 15.17 10.01 23.00
N ALA A 512 16.35 10.39 22.49
CA ALA A 512 16.73 10.28 21.10
C ALA A 512 17.37 8.90 20.81
N GLY A 513 16.90 8.22 19.76
CA GLY A 513 17.74 7.30 18.97
C GLY A 513 17.30 5.83 18.83
N SER A 514 16.04 5.42 19.06
CA SER A 514 15.66 4.01 18.76
C SER A 514 14.16 3.66 18.69
N SER A 515 13.22 4.52 19.09
CA SER A 515 11.81 4.08 19.21
C SER A 515 11.12 4.00 17.84
N VAL A 516 10.15 3.08 17.70
CA VAL A 516 9.27 3.01 16.53
C VAL A 516 8.54 4.35 16.33
N GLY A 517 8.15 5.02 17.41
CA GLY A 517 7.51 6.33 17.37
C GLY A 517 8.39 7.42 16.72
N GLU A 518 9.69 7.43 16.98
CA GLU A 518 10.63 8.35 16.34
C GLU A 518 10.74 8.10 14.82
N LYS A 519 10.75 6.83 14.40
CA LYS A 519 10.76 6.44 12.99
C LYS A 519 9.50 6.91 12.26
N VAL A 520 8.33 6.72 12.87
CA VAL A 520 7.03 7.21 12.37
C VAL A 520 7.09 8.70 12.10
N ILE A 521 7.58 9.45 13.09
CA ILE A 521 7.75 10.89 13.04
C ILE A 521 8.67 11.32 11.89
N GLN A 522 9.85 10.70 11.79
CA GLN A 522 10.85 11.07 10.80
C GLN A 522 10.37 10.76 9.38
N MET A 523 9.67 9.64 9.21
CA MET A 523 9.05 9.26 7.96
C MET A 523 7.93 10.23 7.57
N ALA A 524 7.04 10.61 8.48
CA ALA A 524 5.97 11.57 8.22
C ALA A 524 6.52 12.95 7.79
N LYS A 525 7.57 13.44 8.45
CA LYS A 525 8.29 14.67 8.04
C LYS A 525 8.83 14.57 6.62
N THR A 526 9.42 13.42 6.28
CA THR A 526 10.00 13.17 4.95
C THR A 526 8.90 13.14 3.88
N LEU A 527 7.78 12.47 4.16
CA LEU A 527 6.60 12.44 3.28
C LEU A 527 6.05 13.84 3.00
N LEU A 528 5.91 14.66 4.04
CA LEU A 528 5.36 16.03 3.92
C LEU A 528 6.30 16.98 3.17
N LYS A 529 7.62 16.82 3.31
CA LYS A 529 8.63 17.66 2.63
C LYS A 529 8.79 17.35 1.14
N ALA A 530 8.34 16.19 0.66
CA ALA A 530 8.46 15.82 -0.74
C ALA A 530 7.69 16.79 -1.65
N ARG A 531 8.21 17.06 -2.85
CA ARG A 531 7.50 17.89 -3.85
C ARG A 531 6.18 17.22 -4.24
N LEU A 532 5.08 17.99 -4.31
CA LEU A 532 3.72 17.47 -4.55
C LEU A 532 3.23 16.46 -3.49
N SER A 533 3.80 16.50 -2.28
CA SER A 533 3.43 15.61 -1.16
C SER A 533 1.94 15.59 -0.89
N GLY A 534 1.28 16.77 -0.89
CA GLY A 534 -0.17 16.87 -0.70
C GLY A 534 -0.98 15.96 -1.63
N GLU A 535 -0.73 16.00 -2.95
CA GLU A 535 -1.48 15.17 -3.91
C GLU A 535 -1.18 13.68 -3.78
N ARG A 536 0.07 13.31 -3.45
CA ARG A 536 0.47 11.92 -3.26
C ARG A 536 -0.13 11.34 -1.98
N ILE A 537 -0.07 12.11 -0.89
CA ILE A 537 -0.61 11.73 0.42
C ILE A 537 -2.15 11.65 0.35
N LEU A 538 -2.82 12.54 -0.39
CA LEU A 538 -4.27 12.43 -0.67
C LEU A 538 -4.68 11.13 -1.35
N ARG A 539 -3.75 10.44 -2.03
CA ARG A 539 -4.00 9.17 -2.75
C ARG A 539 -3.31 7.97 -2.12
N CYS A 540 -2.72 8.13 -0.93
CA CYS A 540 -1.82 7.13 -0.35
C CYS A 540 -2.46 5.76 -0.11
N TRP A 541 -3.78 5.74 0.11
CA TRP A 541 -4.55 4.53 0.33
C TRP A 541 -5.33 4.05 -0.92
N GLY A 542 -5.19 4.74 -2.05
CA GLY A 542 -5.99 4.53 -3.26
C GLY A 542 -7.35 5.21 -3.15
N GLY A 543 -7.86 5.76 -4.25
CA GLY A 543 -9.12 6.52 -4.29
C GLY A 543 -10.33 5.64 -4.00
N GLY A 544 -10.63 5.42 -2.72
CA GLY A 544 -11.82 4.75 -2.23
C GLY A 544 -13.00 5.73 -2.20
N GLY A 545 -13.72 5.85 -3.31
CA GLY A 545 -15.04 6.47 -3.30
C GLY A 545 -15.92 5.76 -2.27
N ILE A 546 -16.55 6.56 -1.41
CA ILE A 546 -17.57 6.14 -0.46
C ILE A 546 -18.63 5.31 -1.19
N GLU A 547 -18.97 4.16 -0.62
CA GLU A 547 -19.92 3.18 -1.14
C GLU A 547 -21.35 3.72 -1.18
N THR A 548 -21.69 4.47 -2.22
CA THR A 548 -23.09 4.57 -2.65
C THR A 548 -23.16 4.17 -4.13
N THR A 549 -23.93 3.11 -4.39
CA THR A 549 -24.16 2.40 -5.67
C THR A 549 -23.20 1.25 -5.98
N ASN A 550 -23.79 0.08 -6.28
CA ASN A 550 -23.21 -1.26 -6.48
C ASN A 550 -22.22 -1.40 -7.66
N SER A 551 -21.19 -0.55 -7.75
CA SER A 551 -20.07 -0.76 -8.69
C SER A 551 -18.73 -0.66 -7.97
N PRO A 552 -17.87 -1.69 -8.07
CA PRO A 552 -16.54 -1.64 -7.48
C PRO A 552 -15.70 -0.56 -8.16
N GLY A 553 -15.15 0.38 -7.37
CA GLY A 553 -14.14 1.36 -7.76
C GLY A 553 -14.41 2.08 -9.08
N SER A 554 -15.11 3.21 -9.05
CA SER A 554 -15.33 3.98 -10.28
C SER A 554 -14.01 4.33 -10.95
N THR A 555 -13.76 3.73 -12.11
CA THR A 555 -12.57 4.03 -12.91
C THR A 555 -12.57 5.53 -13.27
N VAL A 556 -11.40 6.14 -13.53
CA VAL A 556 -11.32 7.55 -13.96
C VAL A 556 -12.25 7.84 -15.15
N LYS A 557 -12.50 6.83 -16.00
CA LYS A 557 -13.45 6.90 -17.11
C LYS A 557 -14.90 7.02 -16.63
N GLU A 558 -15.34 6.21 -15.67
CA GLU A 558 -16.69 6.28 -15.11
C GLU A 558 -16.94 7.58 -14.35
N VAL A 559 -15.93 8.10 -13.65
CA VAL A 559 -16.05 9.40 -12.96
C VAL A 559 -16.19 10.53 -13.99
N LYS A 560 -15.41 10.49 -15.08
CA LYS A 560 -15.57 11.45 -16.19
C LYS A 560 -16.94 11.37 -16.84
N GLU A 561 -17.51 10.18 -16.95
CA GLU A 561 -18.86 9.95 -17.47
C GLU A 561 -19.94 10.46 -16.50
N LYS A 562 -19.81 10.20 -15.19
CA LYS A 562 -20.69 10.78 -14.16
C LYS A 562 -20.65 12.31 -14.16
N ILE A 563 -19.46 12.91 -14.28
CA ILE A 563 -19.31 14.37 -14.42
C ILE A 563 -19.96 14.86 -15.71
N GLN A 564 -19.82 14.13 -16.80
CA GLN A 564 -20.46 14.47 -18.08
C GLN A 564 -21.98 14.51 -17.93
N ILE A 565 -22.58 13.45 -17.37
CA ILE A 565 -24.02 13.35 -17.12
C ILE A 565 -24.51 14.47 -16.20
N LEU A 566 -23.81 14.71 -15.10
CA LEU A 566 -24.10 15.81 -14.16
C LEU A 566 -24.18 17.16 -14.87
N LEU A 567 -23.21 17.46 -15.73
CA LEU A 567 -23.19 18.73 -16.47
C LEU A 567 -24.31 18.79 -17.52
N GLU A 568 -24.63 17.68 -18.19
CA GLU A 568 -25.76 17.59 -19.14
C GLU A 568 -27.11 17.82 -18.47
N GLU A 569 -27.33 17.17 -17.32
CA GLU A 569 -28.54 17.33 -16.52
C GLU A 569 -28.65 18.75 -15.98
N TYR A 570 -27.55 19.33 -15.50
CA TYR A 570 -27.54 20.71 -15.02
C TYR A 570 -27.81 21.71 -16.14
N VAL A 571 -27.17 21.54 -17.30
CA VAL A 571 -27.41 22.38 -18.47
C VAL A 571 -28.87 22.29 -18.93
N SER A 572 -29.48 21.10 -18.86
CA SER A 572 -30.88 20.90 -19.28
C SER A 572 -31.90 21.38 -18.24
N GLY A 573 -31.67 21.10 -16.96
CA GLY A 573 -32.62 21.34 -15.87
C GLY A 573 -32.39 22.62 -15.07
N GLY A 574 -31.16 23.12 -15.00
CA GLY A 574 -30.79 24.38 -14.32
C GLY A 574 -30.79 24.33 -12.78
N ASP A 575 -30.97 23.17 -12.15
CA ASP A 575 -30.95 23.05 -10.69
C ASP A 575 -29.52 23.08 -10.13
N LEU A 576 -29.13 24.25 -9.62
CA LEU A 576 -27.81 24.47 -9.01
C LEU A 576 -27.58 23.65 -7.74
N ARG A 577 -28.62 23.46 -6.92
CA ARG A 577 -28.48 22.73 -5.66
C ARG A 577 -28.24 21.26 -5.93
N GLU A 578 -28.96 20.72 -6.90
CA GLU A 578 -28.78 19.35 -7.36
C GLU A 578 -27.38 19.14 -7.95
N ALA A 579 -26.95 20.02 -8.86
CA ALA A 579 -25.62 19.93 -9.44
C ALA A 579 -24.49 20.00 -8.38
N CYS A 580 -24.59 20.91 -7.41
CA CYS A 580 -23.62 20.99 -6.30
C CYS A 580 -23.67 19.75 -5.41
N ARG A 581 -24.86 19.18 -5.18
CA ARG A 581 -25.02 17.92 -4.45
C ARG A 581 -24.34 16.78 -5.20
N CYS A 582 -24.59 16.64 -6.50
CA CYS A 582 -23.95 15.61 -7.32
C CYS A 582 -22.42 15.77 -7.33
N VAL A 583 -21.88 16.99 -7.44
CA VAL A 583 -20.43 17.24 -7.35
C VAL A 583 -19.88 16.79 -5.99
N LYS A 584 -20.60 17.07 -4.89
CA LYS A 584 -20.21 16.63 -3.55
C LYS A 584 -20.28 15.10 -3.40
N GLU A 585 -21.31 14.48 -3.97
CA GLU A 585 -21.55 13.04 -3.94
C GLU A 585 -20.58 12.24 -4.83
N LEU A 586 -19.85 12.90 -5.75
CA LEU A 586 -18.71 12.27 -6.43
C LEU A 586 -17.66 11.77 -5.43
N GLY A 587 -17.54 12.41 -4.25
CA GLY A 587 -16.59 12.00 -3.21
C GLY A 587 -15.13 12.11 -3.63
N MET A 588 -14.82 12.90 -4.66
CA MET A 588 -13.49 13.00 -5.26
C MET A 588 -13.02 14.46 -5.37
N PRO A 589 -12.81 15.16 -4.25
CA PRO A 589 -12.43 16.58 -4.23
C PRO A 589 -11.14 16.87 -5.01
N PHE A 590 -10.22 15.91 -5.09
CA PHE A 590 -8.96 16.02 -5.84
C PHE A 590 -9.14 15.92 -7.36
N PHE A 591 -10.30 15.46 -7.84
CA PHE A 591 -10.65 15.32 -9.25
C PHE A 591 -11.65 16.39 -9.71
N HIS A 592 -12.03 17.32 -8.83
CA HIS A 592 -12.94 18.42 -9.16
C HIS A 592 -12.40 19.34 -10.26
N HIS A 593 -11.08 19.34 -10.52
CA HIS A 593 -10.49 19.98 -11.69
C HIS A 593 -11.08 19.47 -13.01
N GLU A 594 -11.64 18.24 -13.06
CA GLU A 594 -12.32 17.70 -14.23
C GLU A 594 -13.72 18.31 -14.40
N VAL A 595 -14.43 18.61 -13.31
CA VAL A 595 -15.69 19.39 -13.34
C VAL A 595 -15.41 20.78 -13.92
N VAL A 596 -14.34 21.43 -13.44
CA VAL A 596 -13.88 22.73 -13.97
C VAL A 596 -13.51 22.63 -15.44
N LYS A 597 -12.64 21.67 -15.80
CA LYS A 597 -12.21 21.45 -17.19
C LYS A 597 -13.40 21.27 -18.13
N LYS A 598 -14.27 20.30 -17.85
CA LYS A 598 -15.43 19.98 -18.70
C LYS A 598 -16.43 21.13 -18.77
N SER A 599 -16.64 21.86 -17.68
CA SER A 599 -17.52 23.03 -17.68
C SER A 599 -16.97 24.09 -18.63
N VAL A 600 -15.69 24.45 -18.52
CA VAL A 600 -15.09 25.50 -19.36
C VAL A 600 -14.96 25.08 -20.83
N VAL A 601 -14.59 23.83 -21.12
CA VAL A 601 -14.62 23.29 -22.49
C VAL A 601 -16.02 23.44 -23.09
N ARG A 602 -17.05 23.08 -22.34
CA ARG A 602 -18.44 23.19 -22.79
C ARG A 602 -18.90 24.64 -22.96
N MET A 603 -18.41 25.57 -22.15
CA MET A 603 -18.65 27.01 -22.35
C MET A 603 -18.01 27.52 -23.66
N ILE A 604 -16.84 26.98 -24.04
CA ILE A 604 -16.15 27.34 -25.29
C ILE A 604 -16.89 26.78 -26.52
N GLU A 605 -17.37 25.54 -26.42
CA GLU A 605 -18.13 24.83 -27.46
C GLU A 605 -19.56 25.38 -27.63
N GLU A 606 -20.27 25.64 -26.52
CA GLU A 606 -21.70 25.95 -26.48
C GLU A 606 -21.96 27.33 -25.83
N LYS A 607 -22.10 28.37 -26.66
CA LYS A 607 -22.30 29.75 -26.17
C LYS A 607 -23.59 29.96 -25.35
N GLU A 608 -24.63 29.17 -25.61
CA GLU A 608 -25.93 29.30 -24.94
C GLU A 608 -25.88 28.90 -23.46
N ASN A 609 -24.89 28.09 -23.06
CA ASN A 609 -24.77 27.52 -21.73
C ASN A 609 -23.69 28.19 -20.86
N GLU A 610 -23.00 29.19 -21.42
CA GLU A 610 -21.87 29.90 -20.80
C GLU A 610 -22.22 30.43 -19.39
N GLU A 611 -23.22 31.30 -19.27
CA GLU A 611 -23.59 31.91 -17.98
C GLU A 611 -24.09 30.89 -16.95
N ARG A 612 -24.70 29.78 -17.40
CA ARG A 612 -25.23 28.75 -16.52
C ARG A 612 -24.09 27.94 -15.90
N LEU A 613 -23.17 27.45 -16.72
CA LEU A 613 -21.98 26.72 -16.26
C LEU A 613 -21.06 27.61 -15.43
N TRP A 614 -20.92 28.89 -15.80
CA TRP A 614 -20.17 29.86 -15.00
C TRP A 614 -20.76 30.01 -13.60
N LYS A 615 -22.10 30.11 -13.50
CA LYS A 615 -22.80 30.20 -12.22
C LYS A 615 -22.60 28.95 -11.35
N LEU A 616 -22.55 27.75 -11.95
CA LEU A 616 -22.21 26.54 -11.22
C LEU A 616 -20.79 26.59 -10.65
N LEU A 617 -19.79 26.96 -11.46
CA LEU A 617 -18.40 27.08 -11.02
C LEU A 617 -18.26 28.10 -9.88
N LYS A 618 -18.95 29.24 -10.00
CA LYS A 618 -18.99 30.27 -8.96
C LYS A 618 -19.54 29.75 -7.64
N VAL A 619 -20.72 29.13 -7.66
CA VAL A 619 -21.32 28.58 -6.44
C VAL A 619 -20.45 27.48 -5.84
N CYS A 620 -19.84 26.62 -6.67
CA CYS A 620 -18.92 25.59 -6.20
C CYS A 620 -17.65 26.18 -5.56
N PHE A 621 -17.13 27.29 -6.09
CA PHE A 621 -15.97 27.98 -5.54
C PHE A 621 -16.31 28.73 -4.25
N ASP A 622 -17.36 29.55 -4.26
CA ASP A 622 -17.80 30.36 -3.12
C ASP A 622 -18.22 29.49 -1.91
N SER A 623 -18.72 28.28 -2.17
CA SER A 623 -19.07 27.30 -1.13
C SER A 623 -17.88 26.44 -0.66
N GLY A 624 -16.70 26.61 -1.24
CA GLY A 624 -15.52 25.78 -0.95
C GLY A 624 -15.58 24.36 -1.49
N LEU A 625 -16.63 24.00 -2.24
CA LEU A 625 -16.79 22.68 -2.85
C LEU A 625 -15.72 22.40 -3.93
N VAL A 626 -15.28 23.44 -4.64
CA VAL A 626 -14.13 23.41 -5.54
C VAL A 626 -13.09 24.39 -5.02
N THR A 627 -11.94 23.88 -4.62
CA THR A 627 -10.87 24.73 -4.08
C THR A 627 -10.19 25.55 -5.17
N ILE A 628 -9.52 26.64 -4.78
CA ILE A 628 -8.70 27.45 -5.69
C ILE A 628 -7.64 26.63 -6.42
N TYR A 629 -7.10 25.60 -5.79
CA TYR A 629 -6.16 24.67 -6.41
C TYR A 629 -6.81 23.86 -7.55
N GLN A 630 -7.99 23.28 -7.30
CA GLN A 630 -8.74 22.52 -8.30
C GLN A 630 -9.23 23.41 -9.44
N MET A 631 -9.55 24.67 -9.14
CA MET A 631 -9.87 25.69 -10.13
C MET A 631 -8.68 25.96 -11.04
N ASN A 632 -7.53 26.33 -10.48
CA ASN A 632 -6.29 26.56 -11.23
C ASN A 632 -5.87 25.36 -12.09
N LYS A 633 -5.93 24.15 -11.52
CA LYS A 633 -5.60 22.91 -12.24
C LYS A 633 -6.57 22.63 -13.39
N GLY A 634 -7.86 22.93 -13.22
CA GLY A 634 -8.86 22.81 -14.27
C GLY A 634 -8.58 23.72 -15.46
N PHE A 635 -8.31 25.00 -15.20
CA PHE A 635 -7.96 25.98 -16.23
C PHE A 635 -6.64 25.67 -16.92
N LYS A 636 -5.59 25.31 -16.17
CA LYS A 636 -4.29 24.92 -16.73
C LYS A 636 -4.39 23.74 -17.70
N ARG A 637 -5.22 22.75 -17.38
CA ARG A 637 -5.45 21.59 -18.25
C ARG A 637 -6.22 21.91 -19.53
N ILE A 638 -6.82 23.09 -19.65
CA ILE A 638 -7.46 23.56 -20.88
C ILE A 638 -6.42 24.34 -21.69
N ASP A 639 -5.63 25.19 -21.04
CA ASP A 639 -4.51 25.91 -21.64
C ASP A 639 -3.57 24.95 -22.39
N GLU A 640 -3.18 23.85 -21.72
CA GLU A 640 -2.36 22.77 -22.31
C GLU A 640 -3.01 22.04 -23.51
N SER A 641 -4.32 22.19 -23.71
CA SER A 641 -5.08 21.53 -24.79
C SER A 641 -5.87 22.52 -25.66
N VAL A 642 -5.58 23.82 -25.59
CA VAL A 642 -6.37 24.86 -26.26
C VAL A 642 -6.17 24.82 -27.78
N GLU A 643 -4.99 24.39 -28.23
CA GLU A 643 -4.66 24.19 -29.64
C GLU A 643 -5.50 23.04 -30.23
N ASP A 644 -5.63 21.93 -29.50
CA ASP A 644 -6.48 20.81 -29.89
C ASP A 644 -7.96 21.24 -29.95
N LEU A 645 -8.44 21.99 -28.95
CA LEU A 645 -9.80 22.56 -28.98
C LEU A 645 -10.01 23.50 -30.17
N SER A 646 -8.97 24.19 -30.62
CA SER A 646 -9.06 25.11 -31.75
C SER A 646 -9.27 24.40 -33.09
N LEU A 647 -9.02 23.09 -33.16
CA LEU A 647 -9.36 22.26 -34.32
C LEU A 647 -10.87 22.10 -34.48
N ASP A 648 -11.61 22.01 -33.38
CA ASP A 648 -13.07 21.85 -33.36
C ASP A 648 -13.80 23.20 -33.29
N VAL A 649 -13.22 24.17 -32.58
CA VAL A 649 -13.80 25.51 -32.37
C VAL A 649 -12.76 26.57 -32.77
N PRO A 650 -12.85 27.17 -33.98
CA PRO A 650 -11.81 28.06 -34.51
C PRO A 650 -11.48 29.29 -33.66
N ASP A 651 -12.38 29.71 -32.77
CA ASP A 651 -12.19 30.83 -31.84
C ASP A 651 -11.96 30.38 -30.38
N ALA A 652 -11.60 29.10 -30.15
CA ALA A 652 -11.40 28.52 -28.82
C ALA A 652 -10.38 29.29 -27.97
N ALA A 653 -9.21 29.61 -28.53
CA ALA A 653 -8.18 30.37 -27.82
C ALA A 653 -8.70 31.72 -27.31
N LYS A 654 -9.43 32.47 -28.15
CA LYS A 654 -10.00 33.77 -27.78
C LYS A 654 -11.07 33.64 -26.69
N LYS A 655 -11.94 32.63 -26.80
CA LYS A 655 -12.97 32.35 -25.77
C LYS A 655 -12.33 31.94 -24.46
N PHE A 656 -11.31 31.08 -24.49
CA PHE A 656 -10.57 30.65 -23.32
C PHE A 656 -9.89 31.84 -22.61
N SER A 657 -9.22 32.73 -23.36
CA SER A 657 -8.66 33.96 -22.78
C SER A 657 -9.73 34.82 -22.09
N SER A 658 -10.93 34.94 -22.67
CA SER A 658 -12.04 35.65 -22.03
C SER A 658 -12.49 34.97 -20.72
N CYS A 659 -12.51 33.64 -20.67
CA CYS A 659 -12.79 32.89 -19.44
C CYS A 659 -11.70 33.10 -18.39
N VAL A 660 -10.43 33.12 -18.77
CA VAL A 660 -9.30 33.38 -17.86
C VAL A 660 -9.38 34.77 -17.24
N GLU A 661 -9.66 35.80 -18.05
CA GLU A 661 -9.79 37.18 -17.55
C GLU A 661 -10.99 37.33 -16.60
N ARG A 662 -12.13 36.71 -16.93
CA ARG A 662 -13.29 36.66 -16.02
C ARG A 662 -12.96 35.89 -14.73
N ALA A 663 -12.21 34.80 -14.81
CA ALA A 663 -11.80 34.01 -13.66
C ALA A 663 -10.87 34.77 -12.72
N LYS A 664 -9.93 35.57 -13.26
CA LYS A 664 -9.09 36.48 -12.45
C LYS A 664 -9.92 37.54 -11.72
N LEU A 665 -10.88 38.18 -12.42
CA LEU A 665 -11.77 39.18 -11.82
C LEU A 665 -12.63 38.61 -10.70
N GLU A 666 -13.05 37.35 -10.79
CA GLU A 666 -13.86 36.67 -9.78
C GLU A 666 -13.04 35.93 -8.71
N GLY A 667 -11.71 36.00 -8.76
CA GLY A 667 -10.81 35.38 -7.77
C GLY A 667 -10.65 33.86 -7.91
N PHE A 668 -11.07 33.28 -9.02
CA PHE A 668 -10.90 31.85 -9.32
C PHE A 668 -9.44 31.49 -9.63
N LEU A 669 -8.69 32.45 -10.18
CA LEU A 669 -7.29 32.31 -10.59
C LEU A 669 -6.47 33.48 -10.02
N ASP A 670 -5.19 33.22 -9.73
CA ASP A 670 -4.25 34.26 -9.34
C ASP A 670 -3.92 35.19 -10.53
N GLU A 671 -3.57 36.44 -10.23
CA GLU A 671 -3.12 37.41 -11.25
C GLU A 671 -1.87 36.94 -12.02
N SER A 672 -1.09 36.04 -11.43
CA SER A 672 0.10 35.42 -12.01
C SER A 672 -0.20 34.29 -13.01
N PHE A 673 -1.47 33.91 -13.21
CA PHE A 673 -1.86 32.92 -14.20
C PHE A 673 -1.62 33.49 -15.61
N ALA A 674 -0.49 33.10 -16.21
CA ALA A 674 -0.11 33.45 -17.57
C ALA A 674 -0.63 32.38 -18.53
N SER A 675 -1.58 32.74 -19.39
CA SER A 675 -1.77 32.03 -20.65
C SER A 675 -0.58 32.37 -21.53
N GLU A 676 0.19 31.40 -22.00
CA GLU A 676 1.22 31.68 -23.00
C GLU A 676 0.54 32.31 -24.23
N GLU A 677 0.72 33.62 -24.43
CA GLU A 677 0.32 34.27 -25.67
C GLU A 677 1.14 33.62 -26.79
N THR A 678 0.52 32.71 -27.54
CA THR A 678 1.01 32.27 -28.84
C THR A 678 0.95 33.47 -29.79
N ASN A 679 2.00 34.29 -29.73
CA ASN A 679 2.33 35.29 -30.74
C ASN A 679 2.59 34.55 -32.07
N THR A 680 1.51 34.28 -32.80
CA THR A 680 1.59 33.88 -34.20
C THR A 680 1.91 35.13 -35.03
N LYS A 681 3.14 35.18 -35.54
CA LYS A 681 3.52 35.98 -36.70
C LYS A 681 3.34 35.18 -37.97
#